data_AF-A0A2E7UX29-F1
#
_entry.id   AF-A0A2E7UX29-F1
#
_cell.length_a   1.000
_cell.length_b   1.000
_cell.length_c   1.000
_cell.angle_alpha   90.00
_cell.angle_beta   90.00
_cell.angle_gamma   90.00
#
_symmetry.space_group_name_H-M   'P 1'
#
loop_
_entity.id
_entity.type
_entity.pdbx_description
1 polymer ?
#
loop_
_entity_poly.entity_id
_entity_poly.type
_entity_poly.pdbx_seq_one_letter_code
_entity_poly.pdbx_strand_id
1 'polypeptide(L)'
;MKRDRYGLRSTIRDALRPPHDLGHQMHRLLLLCMLVLAGCVQGEPKTPLTPPAGSDTAPPTATTEPSVDSDAPPEDSGDCDCDDGLWCNGEETCDGDGGCVDGVPPEPSDDGDPCTVVTECDEDSDRWVSETDMSQPACAPTASVPTVATLDYAYAYWPKNFRPTETWPATEAVRHFLTGHYGITWDDTTGSFDQIGAFTDGLGMIEALDRDNSELEGLTGVSVRYEAGTATSPVVATSFLGTNSSSIHRSRTIDGGRFMNRLWVPTVSYGSDSALQGELQVASSPRHLVVTHTVSGGSAAAGTARVVMSGDLTTTLTTASWLVTDRVLTLTDASGEGWLFAVYDVPGSTNTLSVDRTGAVVAEAVGSRSGASISLLMAPTTALDGDMQAFYIDPESVATVQSTLLDKDGNAVARAINAPWDPSLGAFRASMGTLQDAGGPSSASYSSNPDFHHWHGRHHLQIRSTAADTLSIPVAMHGSDQMSWYIVGGAPSLRDLNGEPVGVPLQISKNWHEGRPYNWYHLYTQPTVEAGADHTLELTMASSKWGDVYAASHAQLSLIGWSDAGGHWDETALGAFGESITYDPDVNLGRSMQDDVRPFLVDAKGEWTWTGNIGGAEFLRYTTEREWYWIRRIARVRSAYTAVGPNLTDVTYAGVTTDGRIKASATPHLIASDDLVRTYIHLSFEFLEDVTYDRLAFFQVAADNYSDNGFQYMAYGNASGVMADTAVRTSTTRGYASDGDRGIEVAGDDPWVFLYDNSIIRINPTDPPENLGNVGYVVRHFEADIGGTIVTTPHVSLYQTYNGGFAQTSFELSLPYEDGAAWCGAPCGGQTNFIPAGSTVEAVIEYLVPPAGEYYGDSDWLDGFDTTEWQSANMMLKLARDGALDVEASVGTLVSTYPTEVAAAEGATAGELTMSGGLGFRPVSFSGLVRHDGWKLERRTDGDWETVDQSSSAGNDWWQANHDPASDSWTLTYSVPVGGTQELRLVWDPS
;
A
#
# COMPACT_ATOMS: atom_id res chain seq x y z
N MET A 1 -31.57 34.93 45.39
CA MET A 1 -31.02 35.54 46.63
C MET A 1 -29.84 34.66 47.05
N LYS A 2 -28.64 35.23 47.32
CA LYS A 2 -27.33 34.51 47.32
C LYS A 2 -26.92 34.10 45.88
N ARG A 3 -25.69 34.42 45.41
CA ARG A 3 -24.36 33.76 45.58
C ARG A 3 -24.34 32.36 44.95
N ASP A 4 -23.36 31.94 44.13
CA ASP A 4 -22.06 32.49 43.65
C ASP A 4 -21.79 31.82 42.23
N ARG A 5 -20.79 32.08 41.36
CA ARG A 5 -19.50 32.83 41.45
C ARG A 5 -18.97 33.42 40.09
N TYR A 6 -17.71 33.13 39.71
CA TYR A 6 -16.92 33.60 38.53
C TYR A 6 -17.05 32.65 37.31
N GLY A 7 -16.63 32.98 36.07
CA GLY A 7 -15.80 34.07 35.53
C GLY A 7 -14.34 33.59 35.25
N LEU A 8 -13.68 33.88 34.12
CA LEU A 8 -13.73 35.03 33.20
C LEU A 8 -13.71 34.66 31.70
N ARG A 9 -14.11 35.62 30.84
CA ARG A 9 -13.64 35.76 29.45
C ARG A 9 -12.75 37.01 29.36
N SER A 10 -11.65 36.96 28.61
CA SER A 10 -10.96 38.16 28.11
C SER A 10 -10.18 37.87 26.83
N THR A 11 -10.60 38.50 25.73
CA THR A 11 -9.90 38.54 24.43
C THR A 11 -8.65 39.42 24.49
N ILE A 12 -7.67 39.14 23.63
CA ILE A 12 -6.84 40.16 22.97
C ILE A 12 -6.45 39.63 21.57
N ARG A 13 -6.62 40.48 20.55
CA ARG A 13 -6.00 40.34 19.21
C ARG A 13 -4.84 41.34 19.12
N ASP A 14 -4.09 41.26 18.02
CA ASP A 14 -3.09 42.21 17.54
C ASP A 14 -1.70 42.17 18.22
N ALA A 15 -0.78 41.43 17.58
CA ALA A 15 0.65 41.72 17.59
C ALA A 15 1.30 41.22 16.27
N LEU A 16 2.36 41.90 15.82
CA LEU A 16 3.36 41.47 14.81
C LEU A 16 2.93 41.29 13.32
N ARG A 17 2.84 42.43 12.61
CA ARG A 17 3.63 42.66 11.37
C ARG A 17 4.94 43.37 11.78
N PRO A 18 6.11 43.27 11.10
CA PRO A 18 6.31 43.58 9.65
C PRO A 18 7.49 42.77 9.02
N PRO A 19 8.18 43.23 7.93
CA PRO A 19 7.79 44.01 6.73
C PRO A 19 8.01 43.24 5.41
N HIS A 20 7.60 43.83 4.28
CA HIS A 20 8.09 43.49 2.93
C HIS A 20 9.08 44.55 2.40
N ASP A 21 9.78 44.19 1.32
CA ASP A 21 10.45 45.05 0.31
C ASP A 21 11.94 45.43 0.51
N LEU A 22 12.58 45.79 -0.62
CA LEU A 22 13.99 46.11 -0.91
C LEU A 22 14.97 44.91 -1.08
N GLY A 23 15.33 44.60 -2.34
CA GLY A 23 16.37 43.59 -2.62
C GLY A 23 16.88 43.42 -4.09
N HIS A 24 16.46 44.23 -5.06
CA HIS A 24 16.83 44.01 -6.47
C HIS A 24 18.12 44.74 -6.93
N GLN A 25 18.85 44.10 -7.85
CA GLN A 25 20.05 44.54 -8.62
C GLN A 25 21.43 44.55 -7.93
N MET A 26 22.35 43.72 -8.45
CA MET A 26 23.45 44.13 -9.36
C MET A 26 24.05 42.87 -10.04
N HIS A 27 24.05 42.75 -11.38
CA HIS A 27 25.19 43.02 -12.31
C HIS A 27 26.40 42.04 -12.20
N ARG A 28 27.06 41.56 -13.29
CA ARG A 28 26.79 41.42 -14.75
C ARG A 28 28.04 40.79 -15.45
N LEU A 29 27.94 40.36 -16.73
CA LEU A 29 29.05 39.98 -17.66
C LEU A 29 29.82 38.67 -17.29
N LEU A 30 30.39 37.83 -18.19
CA LEU A 30 30.41 37.62 -19.67
C LEU A 30 30.27 36.08 -19.90
N LEU A 31 29.77 35.51 -21.02
CA LEU A 31 30.28 35.49 -22.41
C LEU A 31 31.74 34.95 -22.52
N LEU A 32 32.15 34.13 -23.51
CA LEU A 32 31.52 33.59 -24.73
C LEU A 32 32.36 32.39 -25.26
N CYS A 33 31.73 31.37 -25.87
CA CYS A 33 32.08 30.74 -27.18
C CYS A 33 31.58 29.29 -27.34
N MET A 34 31.28 28.90 -28.60
CA MET A 34 30.89 27.57 -29.06
C MET A 34 31.65 27.22 -30.37
N LEU A 35 31.43 26.00 -30.91
CA LEU A 35 31.67 25.58 -32.33
C LEU A 35 33.18 25.33 -32.69
N VAL A 36 33.61 24.38 -33.54
CA VAL A 36 32.86 23.42 -34.41
C VAL A 36 33.67 22.23 -35.00
N LEU A 37 32.95 21.15 -35.38
CA LEU A 37 33.20 20.05 -36.36
C LEU A 37 34.46 19.13 -36.35
N ALA A 38 34.20 17.85 -36.04
CA ALA A 38 34.17 16.67 -36.95
C ALA A 38 35.42 16.10 -37.67
N GLY A 39 35.43 14.75 -37.78
CA GLY A 39 36.24 13.95 -38.71
C GLY A 39 35.93 12.44 -38.58
N CYS A 40 35.59 11.77 -39.69
CA CYS A 40 35.29 10.32 -39.74
C CYS A 40 36.35 9.56 -40.56
N VAL A 41 36.39 8.21 -40.43
CA VAL A 41 36.46 7.16 -41.49
C VAL A 41 37.23 5.88 -41.06
N GLN A 42 36.49 4.75 -41.06
CA GLN A 42 36.79 3.34 -41.40
C GLN A 42 38.21 2.72 -41.33
N GLY A 43 38.28 1.43 -40.93
CA GLY A 43 39.12 0.42 -41.61
C GLY A 43 39.67 -0.78 -40.79
N GLU A 44 39.18 -2.01 -41.05
CA GLU A 44 39.89 -3.27 -40.73
C GLU A 44 40.88 -3.69 -41.86
N PRO A 45 41.73 -4.76 -41.74
CA PRO A 45 41.26 -6.16 -42.01
C PRO A 45 42.02 -7.36 -41.35
N LYS A 46 41.27 -8.43 -41.03
CA LYS A 46 41.50 -9.91 -41.21
C LYS A 46 42.87 -10.62 -40.99
N THR A 47 42.86 -11.65 -40.11
CA THR A 47 43.31 -13.10 -40.19
C THR A 47 44.39 -13.57 -41.21
N PRO A 48 45.22 -14.65 -41.00
CA PRO A 48 44.74 -16.04 -40.68
C PRO A 48 45.69 -17.17 -40.09
N LEU A 49 45.09 -18.37 -39.86
CA LEU A 49 45.61 -19.78 -39.98
C LEU A 49 46.36 -20.54 -38.83
N THR A 50 46.47 -21.88 -38.98
CA THR A 50 46.44 -22.95 -37.91
C THR A 50 47.62 -23.99 -37.87
N PRO A 51 47.46 -25.34 -37.73
CA PRO A 51 47.85 -26.18 -36.55
C PRO A 51 48.95 -27.27 -36.82
N PRO A 52 49.19 -28.28 -35.92
CA PRO A 52 48.83 -29.69 -36.27
C PRO A 52 48.59 -30.73 -35.11
N ALA A 53 48.27 -31.99 -35.52
CA ALA A 53 47.87 -33.27 -34.84
C ALA A 53 48.86 -33.96 -33.83
N GLY A 54 48.70 -35.21 -33.29
CA GLY A 54 47.81 -36.41 -33.46
C GLY A 54 48.18 -37.53 -32.42
N SER A 55 47.83 -38.84 -32.45
CA SER A 55 46.97 -39.77 -33.25
C SER A 55 46.99 -41.24 -32.65
N ASP A 56 46.47 -42.28 -33.35
CA ASP A 56 46.67 -43.77 -33.16
C ASP A 56 45.90 -44.52 -32.00
N THR A 57 45.59 -45.84 -31.93
CA THR A 57 45.63 -47.09 -32.80
C THR A 57 44.72 -48.27 -32.28
N ALA A 58 44.56 -49.39 -33.04
CA ALA A 58 43.86 -50.69 -32.74
C ALA A 58 44.47 -51.87 -33.59
N PRO A 59 43.92 -53.12 -33.82
CA PRO A 59 42.77 -53.94 -33.31
C PRO A 59 43.24 -55.34 -32.72
N PRO A 60 43.06 -56.63 -33.20
CA PRO A 60 42.06 -57.37 -34.04
C PRO A 60 41.71 -58.91 -33.74
N THR A 61 40.57 -59.42 -34.30
CA THR A 61 40.30 -60.76 -34.96
C THR A 61 40.03 -62.16 -34.30
N ALA A 62 39.12 -62.94 -34.94
CA ALA A 62 38.98 -64.43 -35.11
C ALA A 62 38.12 -65.28 -34.08
N THR A 63 37.44 -66.44 -34.33
CA THR A 63 37.04 -67.29 -35.52
C THR A 63 36.03 -68.45 -35.15
N THR A 64 35.43 -69.17 -36.15
CA THR A 64 34.82 -70.57 -36.13
C THR A 64 33.48 -70.83 -35.35
N GLU A 65 32.59 -71.85 -35.57
CA GLU A 65 32.37 -73.06 -36.44
C GLU A 65 30.82 -73.44 -36.55
N PRO A 66 30.32 -74.46 -37.33
CA PRO A 66 28.93 -74.49 -37.87
C PRO A 66 27.99 -75.74 -37.68
N SER A 67 26.68 -75.62 -38.05
CA SER A 67 25.72 -76.67 -38.55
C SER A 67 24.38 -76.03 -39.06
N VAL A 68 23.83 -76.22 -40.28
CA VAL A 68 23.03 -77.37 -40.84
C VAL A 68 21.68 -77.59 -40.09
N ASP A 69 20.46 -77.67 -40.65
CA ASP A 69 19.86 -77.89 -42.02
C ASP A 69 18.43 -77.20 -42.06
N SER A 70 17.51 -77.19 -43.05
CA SER A 70 17.34 -77.76 -44.43
C SER A 70 16.23 -77.00 -45.25
N ASP A 71 15.97 -77.44 -46.50
CA ASP A 71 14.77 -77.29 -47.37
C ASP A 71 14.35 -75.94 -48.03
N ALA A 72 14.03 -76.01 -49.34
CA ALA A 72 13.55 -74.94 -50.24
C ALA A 72 12.43 -75.49 -51.18
N PRO A 73 11.68 -74.66 -51.96
CA PRO A 73 12.17 -74.14 -53.26
C PRO A 73 11.62 -72.71 -53.57
N PRO A 74 11.55 -72.17 -54.81
CA PRO A 74 12.45 -71.10 -55.23
C PRO A 74 11.79 -69.78 -55.69
N GLU A 75 12.66 -68.83 -56.03
CA GLU A 75 12.45 -67.48 -56.59
C GLU A 75 11.39 -67.39 -57.72
N ASP A 76 10.66 -66.26 -57.80
CA ASP A 76 10.98 -65.23 -58.81
C ASP A 76 10.38 -63.84 -58.45
N SER A 77 11.03 -62.77 -58.90
CA SER A 77 10.62 -61.34 -58.97
C SER A 77 9.90 -60.67 -57.78
N GLY A 78 10.47 -59.59 -57.23
CA GLY A 78 9.68 -58.66 -56.39
C GLY A 78 10.43 -57.67 -55.48
N ASP A 79 11.77 -57.64 -55.47
CA ASP A 79 12.53 -56.79 -54.53
C ASP A 79 12.75 -55.39 -55.11
N CYS A 80 12.06 -54.40 -54.53
CA CYS A 80 12.22 -52.97 -54.77
C CYS A 80 12.69 -52.32 -53.47
N ASP A 81 13.97 -51.96 -53.38
CA ASP A 81 14.43 -50.97 -52.40
C ASP A 81 13.73 -49.64 -52.75
N CYS A 82 12.69 -49.31 -51.99
CA CYS A 82 11.93 -48.07 -52.08
C CYS A 82 12.32 -47.06 -50.99
N ASP A 83 13.39 -47.32 -50.22
CA ASP A 83 14.00 -46.33 -49.34
C ASP A 83 14.62 -45.21 -50.19
N ASP A 84 13.95 -44.06 -50.25
CA ASP A 84 14.45 -42.85 -50.94
C ASP A 84 15.43 -42.04 -50.07
N GLY A 85 15.59 -42.42 -48.80
CA GLY A 85 16.47 -41.80 -47.82
C GLY A 85 15.87 -40.59 -47.10
N LEU A 86 14.55 -40.37 -47.19
CA LEU A 86 13.84 -39.38 -46.39
C LEU A 86 13.27 -40.01 -45.11
N TRP A 87 13.24 -39.23 -44.03
CA TRP A 87 12.75 -39.62 -42.71
C TRP A 87 11.34 -39.08 -42.46
N CYS A 88 11.02 -37.90 -43.00
CA CYS A 88 9.80 -37.16 -42.71
C CYS A 88 8.56 -37.64 -43.49
N ASN A 89 8.72 -38.38 -44.60
CA ASN A 89 7.64 -39.15 -45.25
C ASN A 89 7.37 -40.48 -44.53
N GLY A 90 8.37 -41.03 -43.83
CA GLY A 90 8.31 -42.31 -43.13
C GLY A 90 8.51 -43.53 -44.05
N GLU A 91 8.75 -44.71 -43.44
CA GLU A 91 9.16 -45.95 -44.13
C GLU A 91 8.28 -46.28 -45.37
N GLU A 92 8.81 -46.03 -46.56
CA GLU A 92 8.12 -46.23 -47.83
C GLU A 92 7.85 -47.71 -48.13
N THR A 93 6.77 -48.00 -48.87
CA THR A 93 6.41 -49.38 -49.24
C THR A 93 6.05 -49.52 -50.72
N CYS A 94 6.44 -50.63 -51.35
CA CYS A 94 6.06 -50.90 -52.73
C CYS A 94 4.55 -51.21 -52.85
N ASP A 95 3.87 -50.60 -53.81
CA ASP A 95 2.52 -50.96 -54.20
C ASP A 95 2.45 -52.28 -55.00
N GLY A 96 1.23 -52.74 -55.27
CA GLY A 96 0.98 -54.00 -55.98
C GLY A 96 1.34 -54.01 -57.47
N ASP A 97 1.70 -52.86 -58.06
CA ASP A 97 2.16 -52.71 -59.45
C ASP A 97 3.68 -52.41 -59.53
N GLY A 98 4.35 -52.21 -58.39
CA GLY A 98 5.80 -52.03 -58.26
C GLY A 98 6.28 -50.56 -58.23
N GLY A 99 5.41 -49.62 -57.86
CA GLY A 99 5.80 -48.23 -57.52
C GLY A 99 6.04 -48.06 -56.02
N CYS A 100 6.92 -47.14 -55.63
CA CYS A 100 7.09 -46.75 -54.23
C CYS A 100 5.92 -45.85 -53.78
N VAL A 101 5.56 -45.95 -52.51
CA VAL A 101 4.53 -45.14 -51.85
C VAL A 101 5.07 -44.66 -50.52
N ASP A 102 5.00 -43.34 -50.33
CA ASP A 102 5.33 -42.61 -49.10
C ASP A 102 4.73 -43.32 -47.86
N GLY A 103 5.49 -43.37 -46.77
CA GLY A 103 5.07 -44.02 -45.54
C GLY A 103 4.04 -43.23 -44.72
N VAL A 104 4.14 -43.36 -43.40
CA VAL A 104 3.47 -42.46 -42.45
C VAL A 104 4.56 -41.69 -41.71
N PRO A 105 4.56 -40.35 -41.73
CA PRO A 105 5.52 -39.53 -41.01
C PRO A 105 5.65 -39.94 -39.53
N PRO A 106 6.86 -39.93 -38.95
CA PRO A 106 7.06 -40.23 -37.54
C PRO A 106 6.41 -39.13 -36.69
N GLU A 107 5.36 -39.45 -35.94
CA GLU A 107 4.60 -38.49 -35.11
C GLU A 107 5.53 -37.59 -34.26
N PRO A 108 5.27 -36.27 -34.17
CA PRO A 108 6.03 -35.37 -33.30
C PRO A 108 6.10 -35.88 -31.86
N SER A 109 7.32 -35.94 -31.31
CA SER A 109 7.51 -36.24 -29.90
C SER A 109 7.20 -35.00 -29.07
N ASP A 110 6.01 -34.99 -28.46
CA ASP A 110 5.70 -34.14 -27.30
C ASP A 110 6.80 -34.34 -26.23
N ASP A 111 7.59 -33.30 -25.99
CA ASP A 111 8.67 -33.29 -24.99
C ASP A 111 8.18 -32.86 -23.60
N GLY A 112 6.92 -32.45 -23.48
CA GLY A 112 6.28 -31.98 -22.26
C GLY A 112 6.62 -30.55 -21.86
N ASP A 113 7.30 -29.77 -22.71
CA ASP A 113 7.57 -28.35 -22.49
C ASP A 113 6.50 -27.48 -23.17
N PRO A 114 5.62 -26.77 -22.43
CA PRO A 114 4.59 -25.92 -23.02
C PRO A 114 5.16 -24.71 -23.78
N CYS A 115 6.47 -24.47 -23.69
CA CYS A 115 7.17 -23.45 -24.44
C CYS A 115 7.79 -23.95 -25.75
N THR A 116 7.62 -25.22 -26.14
CA THR A 116 8.07 -25.71 -27.46
C THR A 116 6.89 -25.91 -28.42
N VAL A 117 7.07 -25.49 -29.67
CA VAL A 117 6.18 -25.84 -30.79
C VAL A 117 7.00 -26.47 -31.89
N VAL A 118 6.58 -27.66 -32.33
CA VAL A 118 7.22 -28.37 -33.44
C VAL A 118 6.80 -27.72 -34.76
N THR A 119 7.77 -27.14 -35.47
CA THR A 119 7.55 -26.28 -36.64
C THR A 119 7.76 -27.00 -37.97
N GLU A 120 8.83 -27.79 -38.06
CA GLU A 120 9.17 -28.56 -39.26
C GLU A 120 9.93 -29.85 -38.92
N CYS A 121 10.07 -30.73 -39.93
CA CYS A 121 10.81 -31.97 -39.84
C CYS A 121 12.10 -31.84 -40.67
N ASP A 122 13.26 -32.13 -40.05
CA ASP A 122 14.60 -31.91 -40.62
C ASP A 122 15.21 -33.22 -41.13
N GLU A 123 15.04 -33.45 -42.44
CA GLU A 123 15.57 -34.58 -43.21
C GLU A 123 17.12 -34.67 -43.18
N ASP A 124 17.84 -33.56 -42.97
CA ASP A 124 19.30 -33.55 -42.90
C ASP A 124 19.81 -34.06 -41.53
N SER A 125 18.92 -34.27 -40.54
CA SER A 125 19.31 -34.77 -39.20
C SER A 125 18.28 -35.66 -38.46
N ASP A 126 17.39 -36.33 -39.19
CA ASP A 126 16.44 -37.36 -38.70
C ASP A 126 15.64 -36.95 -37.46
N ARG A 127 15.15 -35.71 -37.40
CA ARG A 127 14.46 -35.18 -36.21
C ARG A 127 13.45 -34.08 -36.50
N TRP A 128 12.52 -33.89 -35.56
CA TRP A 128 11.68 -32.71 -35.50
C TRP A 128 12.46 -31.48 -35.03
N VAL A 129 12.15 -30.33 -35.62
CA VAL A 129 12.61 -29.00 -35.21
C VAL A 129 11.52 -28.38 -34.35
N SER A 130 11.89 -27.94 -33.15
CA SER A 130 11.05 -27.10 -32.29
C SER A 130 11.60 -25.68 -32.22
N GLU A 131 10.67 -24.72 -32.24
CA GLU A 131 10.92 -23.32 -31.89
C GLU A 131 10.21 -22.98 -30.57
N THR A 132 10.59 -21.88 -29.93
CA THR A 132 9.90 -21.40 -28.72
C THR A 132 8.53 -20.84 -29.08
N ASP A 133 7.47 -21.22 -28.36
CA ASP A 133 6.14 -20.62 -28.57
C ASP A 133 6.08 -19.19 -28.03
N MET A 134 6.53 -18.26 -28.86
CA MET A 134 6.49 -16.82 -28.64
C MET A 134 5.06 -16.24 -28.57
N SER A 135 4.00 -17.06 -28.73
CA SER A 135 2.62 -16.65 -28.47
C SER A 135 2.17 -16.87 -27.02
N GLN A 136 2.92 -17.64 -26.20
CA GLN A 136 2.62 -17.76 -24.77
C GLN A 136 3.36 -16.72 -23.92
N PRO A 137 2.67 -16.02 -22.98
CA PRO A 137 3.29 -15.00 -22.14
C PRO A 137 4.42 -15.54 -21.25
N ALA A 138 4.36 -16.80 -20.83
CA ALA A 138 5.37 -17.45 -20.00
C ALA A 138 6.65 -17.84 -20.76
N CYS A 139 6.58 -17.91 -22.09
CA CYS A 139 7.63 -18.46 -22.96
C CYS A 139 8.35 -17.37 -23.76
N ALA A 140 7.67 -16.27 -24.04
CA ALA A 140 8.29 -15.08 -24.61
C ALA A 140 9.18 -14.36 -23.58
N PRO A 141 10.33 -13.79 -23.99
CA PRO A 141 11.23 -13.10 -23.09
C PRO A 141 10.58 -11.86 -22.45
N THR A 142 10.91 -11.60 -21.19
CA THR A 142 10.52 -10.40 -20.44
C THR A 142 11.76 -9.56 -20.18
N ALA A 143 11.62 -8.23 -20.14
CA ALA A 143 12.68 -7.39 -19.61
C ALA A 143 12.77 -7.60 -18.09
N SER A 144 13.97 -7.82 -17.53
CA SER A 144 14.13 -7.89 -16.07
C SER A 144 13.76 -6.54 -15.47
N VAL A 145 12.63 -6.52 -14.75
CA VAL A 145 12.17 -5.40 -13.94
C VAL A 145 12.42 -5.73 -12.46
N PRO A 146 12.67 -4.73 -11.59
CA PRO A 146 12.80 -4.99 -10.17
C PRO A 146 11.50 -5.58 -9.59
N THR A 147 11.64 -6.40 -8.55
CA THR A 147 10.52 -6.96 -7.77
C THR A 147 10.63 -6.51 -6.30
N VAL A 148 9.92 -7.15 -5.37
CA VAL A 148 10.07 -6.95 -3.92
C VAL A 148 10.19 -8.31 -3.23
N ALA A 149 10.90 -8.42 -2.10
CA ALA A 149 10.96 -9.68 -1.36
C ALA A 149 9.71 -9.88 -0.48
N THR A 150 9.31 -11.14 -0.26
CA THR A 150 8.11 -11.52 0.53
C THR A 150 8.14 -11.00 1.97
N LEU A 151 9.34 -10.90 2.55
CA LEU A 151 9.59 -10.41 3.92
C LEU A 151 9.85 -8.90 4.00
N ASP A 152 9.88 -8.20 2.86
CA ASP A 152 10.07 -6.74 2.81
C ASP A 152 8.74 -6.00 3.07
N TYR A 153 8.31 -6.09 4.33
CA TYR A 153 7.22 -5.33 4.94
C TYR A 153 7.59 -4.90 6.38
N ALA A 154 6.94 -3.85 6.87
CA ALA A 154 7.09 -3.34 8.24
C ALA A 154 5.76 -2.75 8.75
N TYR A 155 5.51 -2.90 10.05
CA TYR A 155 4.39 -2.35 10.79
C TYR A 155 4.88 -1.52 11.99
N ALA A 156 4.15 -0.47 12.36
CA ALA A 156 4.25 0.19 13.65
C ALA A 156 2.84 0.36 14.25
N TYR A 157 2.63 -0.10 15.49
CA TYR A 157 1.31 -0.14 16.11
C TYR A 157 1.36 -0.04 17.64
N TRP A 158 0.23 0.25 18.30
CA TRP A 158 0.10 0.14 19.75
C TRP A 158 -0.49 -1.22 20.14
N PRO A 159 0.14 -1.99 21.06
CA PRO A 159 -0.30 -3.34 21.39
C PRO A 159 -1.71 -3.40 22.00
N LYS A 160 -2.22 -2.28 22.53
CA LYS A 160 -3.54 -2.16 23.18
C LYS A 160 -4.51 -1.15 22.56
N ASN A 161 -4.19 -0.51 21.43
CA ASN A 161 -4.71 0.82 21.00
C ASN A 161 -4.01 1.98 21.76
N PHE A 162 -3.81 3.16 21.14
CA PHE A 162 -3.22 4.34 21.80
C PHE A 162 -4.11 4.94 22.90
N ARG A 163 -5.42 4.94 22.71
CA ARG A 163 -6.44 5.44 23.66
C ARG A 163 -7.39 4.32 24.10
N PRO A 164 -6.91 3.32 24.87
CA PRO A 164 -7.80 2.34 25.49
C PRO A 164 -8.84 3.04 26.36
N THR A 165 -10.09 2.60 26.25
CA THR A 165 -11.23 3.24 26.93
C THR A 165 -11.25 2.88 28.42
N GLU A 166 -10.78 1.69 28.74
CA GLU A 166 -10.77 1.07 30.06
C GLU A 166 -9.82 1.75 31.05
N THR A 167 -8.73 2.35 30.56
CA THR A 167 -7.71 3.03 31.39
C THR A 167 -7.64 4.54 31.16
N TRP A 168 -8.52 5.10 30.32
CA TRP A 168 -8.59 6.55 30.07
C TRP A 168 -8.69 7.36 31.37
N PRO A 169 -7.87 8.42 31.56
CA PRO A 169 -7.07 9.14 30.56
C PRO A 169 -5.61 8.69 30.42
N ALA A 170 -5.25 7.48 30.84
CA ALA A 170 -3.96 6.90 30.46
C ALA A 170 -3.98 6.53 28.97
N THR A 171 -2.92 6.90 28.25
CA THR A 171 -2.63 6.46 26.89
C THR A 171 -1.65 5.28 26.93
N GLU A 172 -1.65 4.44 25.90
CA GLU A 172 -0.57 3.47 25.73
C GLU A 172 0.69 4.19 25.24
N ALA A 173 1.81 3.96 25.93
CA ALA A 173 3.08 4.64 25.67
C ALA A 173 4.08 3.75 24.91
N VAL A 174 3.89 2.43 24.98
CA VAL A 174 4.69 1.47 24.25
C VAL A 174 4.13 1.32 22.83
N ARG A 175 4.96 1.52 21.80
CA ARG A 175 4.70 1.06 20.43
C ARG A 175 5.52 -0.16 20.09
N HIS A 176 4.95 -1.03 19.28
CA HIS A 176 5.62 -2.18 18.70
C HIS A 176 5.97 -1.86 17.24
N PHE A 177 7.17 -2.24 16.82
CA PHE A 177 7.53 -2.40 15.42
C PHE A 177 7.70 -3.89 15.10
N LEU A 178 7.19 -4.32 13.96
CA LEU A 178 7.20 -5.72 13.50
C LEU A 178 7.51 -5.75 12.00
N THR A 179 8.46 -6.57 11.59
CA THR A 179 8.81 -6.81 10.18
C THR A 179 8.92 -8.30 9.89
N GLY A 180 9.11 -8.69 8.63
CA GLY A 180 9.44 -10.07 8.25
C GLY A 180 10.81 -10.57 8.78
N HIS A 181 11.60 -9.70 9.42
CA HIS A 181 12.97 -10.00 9.87
C HIS A 181 13.23 -9.68 11.35
N TYR A 182 12.51 -8.76 11.99
CA TYR A 182 12.71 -8.42 13.40
C TYR A 182 11.47 -7.85 14.09
N GLY A 183 11.51 -7.86 15.43
CA GLY A 183 10.56 -7.19 16.30
C GLY A 183 11.28 -6.32 17.33
N ILE A 184 10.69 -5.18 17.67
CA ILE A 184 11.20 -4.30 18.72
C ILE A 184 10.07 -3.50 19.39
N THR A 185 10.17 -3.30 20.70
CA THR A 185 9.22 -2.50 21.49
C THR A 185 9.87 -1.19 21.95
N TRP A 186 9.12 -0.08 21.93
CA TRP A 186 9.62 1.28 22.21
C TRP A 186 8.68 2.07 23.13
N ASP A 187 9.17 2.50 24.29
CA ASP A 187 8.43 3.31 25.27
C ASP A 187 8.66 4.81 25.03
N ASP A 188 7.63 5.55 24.63
CA ASP A 188 7.74 6.98 24.36
C ASP A 188 7.87 7.87 25.62
N THR A 189 7.74 7.29 26.83
CA THR A 189 7.99 8.00 28.10
C THR A 189 9.47 8.01 28.52
N THR A 190 10.24 6.96 28.21
CA THR A 190 11.68 6.88 28.46
C THR A 190 12.54 7.04 27.19
N GLY A 191 11.92 6.97 26.00
CA GLY A 191 12.60 6.96 24.71
C GLY A 191 13.42 5.68 24.44
N SER A 192 13.39 4.71 25.36
CA SER A 192 14.13 3.46 25.28
C SER A 192 13.37 2.43 24.43
N PHE A 193 14.11 1.45 23.92
CA PHE A 193 13.52 0.15 23.59
C PHE A 193 13.56 -0.73 24.84
N ASP A 194 12.59 -1.63 24.98
CA ASP A 194 12.54 -2.58 26.10
C ASP A 194 12.93 -4.00 25.66
N GLN A 195 12.40 -4.43 24.51
CA GLN A 195 12.63 -5.76 23.92
C GLN A 195 13.04 -5.65 22.46
N ILE A 196 13.97 -6.51 22.01
CA ILE A 196 14.43 -6.58 20.61
C ILE A 196 14.82 -8.03 20.23
N GLY A 197 14.55 -8.44 19.00
CA GLY A 197 14.89 -9.77 18.51
C GLY A 197 14.66 -9.94 17.01
N ALA A 198 15.29 -10.95 16.42
CA ALA A 198 15.11 -11.30 15.01
C ALA A 198 14.00 -12.35 14.84
N PHE A 199 13.36 -12.38 13.67
CA PHE A 199 12.44 -13.43 13.25
C PHE A 199 13.06 -14.26 12.12
N THR A 200 12.72 -15.55 12.09
CA THR A 200 13.28 -16.56 11.18
C THR A 200 12.24 -17.60 10.71
N ASP A 201 10.96 -17.40 11.03
CA ASP A 201 9.86 -18.27 10.65
C ASP A 201 9.25 -17.94 9.27
N GLY A 202 9.56 -16.77 8.72
CA GLY A 202 9.28 -16.44 7.32
C GLY A 202 7.84 -16.04 7.02
N LEU A 203 7.07 -15.63 8.03
CA LEU A 203 5.68 -15.15 7.84
C LEU A 203 5.63 -13.96 6.87
N GLY A 204 4.78 -14.07 5.85
CA GLY A 204 4.49 -13.00 4.90
C GLY A 204 3.72 -11.84 5.52
N MET A 205 3.57 -10.75 4.76
CA MET A 205 2.93 -9.52 5.24
C MET A 205 1.53 -9.76 5.84
N ILE A 206 0.65 -10.45 5.11
CA ILE A 206 -0.73 -10.71 5.52
C ILE A 206 -0.79 -11.69 6.70
N GLU A 207 0.04 -12.74 6.71
CA GLU A 207 0.10 -13.70 7.83
C GLU A 207 0.54 -13.04 9.14
N ALA A 208 1.49 -12.10 9.07
CA ALA A 208 1.99 -11.36 10.22
C ALA A 208 0.98 -10.36 10.82
N LEU A 209 -0.18 -10.14 10.18
CA LEU A 209 -1.30 -9.42 10.79
C LEU A 209 -1.84 -10.12 12.05
N ASP A 210 -1.76 -11.46 12.12
CA ASP A 210 -2.28 -12.25 13.25
C ASP A 210 -1.30 -12.49 14.40
N ARG A 211 0.01 -12.28 14.17
CA ARG A 211 1.12 -12.55 15.12
C ARG A 211 0.83 -12.03 16.55
N ASP A 212 1.12 -12.79 17.60
CA ASP A 212 0.74 -12.34 18.94
C ASP A 212 1.72 -11.32 19.53
N ASN A 213 1.20 -10.37 20.33
CA ASN A 213 2.03 -9.37 21.01
C ASN A 213 3.03 -10.02 21.99
N SER A 214 2.69 -11.16 22.61
CA SER A 214 3.55 -11.86 23.56
C SER A 214 4.83 -12.42 22.94
N GLU A 215 4.87 -12.60 21.61
CA GLU A 215 6.11 -12.91 20.87
C GLU A 215 7.10 -11.75 20.95
N LEU A 216 6.63 -10.50 20.77
CA LEU A 216 7.46 -9.29 20.85
C LEU A 216 7.80 -8.92 22.30
N GLU A 217 6.83 -9.04 23.22
CA GLU A 217 7.02 -8.80 24.65
C GLU A 217 8.00 -9.81 25.30
N GLY A 218 8.19 -10.98 24.66
CA GLY A 218 9.09 -12.06 25.07
C GLY A 218 10.47 -12.09 24.38
N LEU A 219 10.84 -11.08 23.59
CA LEU A 219 12.17 -11.00 22.94
C LEU A 219 13.29 -10.66 23.96
N THR A 220 14.48 -10.32 23.48
CA THR A 220 15.65 -10.08 24.36
C THR A 220 15.65 -8.67 24.94
N GLY A 221 15.82 -8.58 26.26
CA GLY A 221 15.88 -7.32 26.99
C GLY A 221 16.98 -6.39 26.51
N VAL A 222 16.61 -5.14 26.24
CA VAL A 222 17.50 -4.07 25.80
C VAL A 222 17.18 -2.78 26.57
N SER A 223 18.10 -1.82 26.57
CA SER A 223 17.85 -0.46 27.01
C SER A 223 18.73 0.52 26.26
N VAL A 224 18.14 1.58 25.74
CA VAL A 224 18.83 2.67 25.04
C VAL A 224 18.70 3.96 25.84
N ARG A 225 19.82 4.65 26.00
CA ARG A 225 19.87 6.00 26.59
C ARG A 225 20.60 6.98 25.71
N TYR A 226 20.27 8.25 25.89
CA TYR A 226 20.74 9.35 25.05
C TYR A 226 21.59 10.29 25.90
N GLU A 227 22.76 10.68 25.39
CA GLU A 227 23.73 11.46 26.14
C GLU A 227 24.33 12.61 25.30
N ALA A 228 24.81 13.64 26.00
CA ALA A 228 25.54 14.76 25.44
C ALA A 228 26.85 15.02 26.21
N GLY A 229 27.66 15.97 25.72
CA GLY A 229 28.93 16.36 26.36
C GLY A 229 30.03 15.30 26.26
N THR A 230 30.98 15.27 27.19
CA THR A 230 32.14 14.37 27.14
C THR A 230 31.84 13.00 27.76
N ALA A 231 32.33 11.90 27.19
CA ALA A 231 32.15 10.54 27.74
C ALA A 231 32.65 10.34 29.19
N THR A 232 33.56 11.19 29.70
CA THR A 232 34.01 11.18 31.11
C THR A 232 33.09 11.92 32.08
N SER A 233 32.09 12.64 31.57
CA SER A 233 31.10 13.42 32.32
C SER A 233 29.86 13.65 31.44
N PRO A 234 29.12 12.58 31.07
CA PRO A 234 27.99 12.69 30.16
C PRO A 234 26.84 13.48 30.80
N VAL A 235 26.13 14.25 29.98
CA VAL A 235 24.83 14.84 30.35
C VAL A 235 23.77 13.91 29.76
N VAL A 236 23.03 13.19 30.60
CA VAL A 236 22.05 12.18 30.15
C VAL A 236 20.69 12.83 29.93
N ALA A 237 19.95 12.39 28.91
CA ALA A 237 18.55 12.75 28.71
C ALA A 237 17.68 12.22 29.86
N THR A 238 16.63 12.96 30.22
CA THR A 238 15.84 12.69 31.44
C THR A 238 14.33 12.80 31.29
N SER A 239 13.84 13.29 30.16
CA SER A 239 12.41 13.46 29.89
C SER A 239 12.16 13.63 28.39
N PHE A 240 11.14 12.94 27.92
CA PHE A 240 10.74 12.80 26.51
C PHE A 240 9.31 13.30 26.38
N LEU A 241 9.14 14.33 25.55
CA LEU A 241 7.94 15.16 25.49
C LEU A 241 7.56 15.47 24.05
N GLY A 242 6.25 15.63 23.84
CA GLY A 242 5.70 16.15 22.60
C GLY A 242 5.96 17.66 22.46
N THR A 243 5.21 18.28 21.54
CA THR A 243 5.22 19.73 21.23
C THR A 243 5.14 20.65 22.45
N ASN A 244 4.60 20.17 23.56
CA ASN A 244 4.66 20.81 24.87
C ASN A 244 4.57 19.77 26.01
N SER A 245 4.88 20.17 27.23
CA SER A 245 4.89 19.29 28.42
C SER A 245 3.51 18.82 28.91
N SER A 246 2.42 19.25 28.26
CA SER A 246 1.05 18.75 28.45
C SER A 246 0.50 18.00 27.24
N SER A 247 1.30 17.79 26.19
CA SER A 247 0.90 16.98 25.03
C SER A 247 0.76 15.51 25.45
N ILE A 248 -0.41 14.92 25.21
CA ILE A 248 -0.68 13.49 25.49
C ILE A 248 0.07 12.57 24.52
N HIS A 249 0.25 13.04 23.28
CA HIS A 249 1.12 12.43 22.29
C HIS A 249 2.55 12.93 22.56
N ARG A 250 3.44 12.09 23.11
CA ARG A 250 4.86 12.49 23.29
C ARG A 250 5.64 12.43 21.99
N SER A 251 5.11 11.67 21.05
CA SER A 251 5.72 11.32 19.78
C SER A 251 4.77 11.62 18.62
N ARG A 252 5.33 11.79 17.42
CA ARG A 252 4.62 12.08 16.16
C ARG A 252 5.00 11.02 15.13
N THR A 253 4.04 10.42 14.45
CA THR A 253 4.32 9.69 13.21
C THR A 253 4.68 10.70 12.11
N ILE A 254 5.91 10.62 11.59
CA ILE A 254 6.29 11.32 10.34
C ILE A 254 5.83 10.45 9.17
N ASP A 255 6.32 9.22 9.09
CA ASP A 255 6.05 8.29 7.98
C ASP A 255 5.47 6.99 8.53
N GLY A 256 4.65 6.31 7.74
CA GLY A 256 4.12 4.99 8.08
C GLY A 256 3.66 4.22 6.85
N GLY A 257 3.80 2.90 6.90
CA GLY A 257 3.47 1.98 5.81
C GLY A 257 4.49 0.85 5.63
N ARG A 258 4.39 0.15 4.50
CA ARG A 258 5.10 -1.11 4.23
C ARG A 258 6.63 -1.03 4.32
N PHE A 259 7.26 0.10 3.99
CA PHE A 259 8.72 0.20 3.83
C PHE A 259 9.40 1.14 4.82
N MET A 260 8.66 2.07 5.44
CA MET A 260 9.21 3.01 6.41
C MET A 260 8.16 3.44 7.43
N ASN A 261 8.37 3.07 8.69
CA ASN A 261 7.60 3.58 9.82
C ASN A 261 8.52 4.45 10.69
N ARG A 262 8.27 5.77 10.68
CA ARG A 262 9.18 6.76 11.26
C ARG A 262 8.49 7.66 12.28
N LEU A 263 9.02 7.66 13.49
CA LEU A 263 8.52 8.39 14.65
C LEU A 263 9.48 9.52 15.05
N TRP A 264 8.95 10.59 15.63
CA TRP A 264 9.70 11.74 16.13
C TRP A 264 9.28 12.14 17.54
N VAL A 265 10.25 12.31 18.45
CA VAL A 265 10.06 12.95 19.76
C VAL A 265 10.63 14.37 19.67
N PRO A 266 9.77 15.40 19.62
CA PRO A 266 10.17 16.79 19.34
C PRO A 266 10.82 17.51 20.53
N THR A 267 10.86 16.92 21.72
CA THR A 267 11.54 17.52 22.88
C THR A 267 12.13 16.44 23.81
N VAL A 268 13.46 16.32 23.74
CA VAL A 268 14.32 15.63 24.71
C VAL A 268 14.95 16.69 25.61
N SER A 269 14.97 16.44 26.93
CA SER A 269 15.50 17.42 27.89
C SER A 269 16.44 16.82 28.94
N TYR A 270 17.41 17.64 29.35
CA TYR A 270 18.60 17.27 30.12
C TYR A 270 18.56 17.89 31.51
N GLY A 271 18.12 17.12 32.52
CA GLY A 271 17.86 17.63 33.87
C GLY A 271 19.07 18.24 34.60
N SER A 272 20.29 17.91 34.17
CA SER A 272 21.54 18.49 34.69
C SER A 272 22.11 19.65 33.86
N ASP A 273 21.57 19.95 32.67
CA ASP A 273 21.95 21.12 31.85
C ASP A 273 20.75 21.65 31.04
N SER A 274 20.04 22.63 31.60
CA SER A 274 18.88 23.25 30.95
C SER A 274 19.24 24.20 29.80
N ALA A 275 20.52 24.28 29.38
CA ALA A 275 20.95 24.96 28.15
C ALA A 275 21.14 24.00 26.97
N LEU A 276 20.81 22.71 27.15
CA LEU A 276 20.65 21.71 26.09
C LEU A 276 19.18 21.49 25.73
N GLN A 277 18.95 21.21 24.46
CA GLN A 277 17.71 20.65 23.90
C GLN A 277 18.09 19.49 22.98
N GLY A 278 17.17 18.57 22.74
CA GLY A 278 17.39 17.50 21.76
C GLY A 278 16.09 16.95 21.20
N GLU A 279 16.24 16.03 20.26
CA GLU A 279 15.15 15.35 19.55
C GLU A 279 15.55 13.88 19.30
N LEU A 280 14.57 12.98 19.27
CA LEU A 280 14.76 11.61 18.77
C LEU A 280 13.99 11.42 17.46
N GLN A 281 14.54 10.62 16.56
CA GLN A 281 13.75 9.95 15.53
C GLN A 281 14.07 8.45 15.54
N VAL A 282 13.04 7.63 15.34
CA VAL A 282 13.15 6.17 15.17
C VAL A 282 12.57 5.85 13.80
N ALA A 283 13.31 5.15 12.95
CA ALA A 283 12.93 4.83 11.58
C ALA A 283 13.08 3.31 11.36
N SER A 284 11.96 2.63 11.14
CA SER A 284 11.86 1.18 10.98
C SER A 284 11.58 0.84 9.52
N SER A 285 12.56 0.23 8.85
CA SER A 285 12.38 -0.43 7.55
C SER A 285 12.26 -1.95 7.75
N PRO A 286 11.92 -2.75 6.71
CA PRO A 286 11.79 -4.20 6.86
C PRO A 286 13.05 -4.91 7.38
N ARG A 287 14.24 -4.46 6.96
CA ARG A 287 15.53 -5.13 7.24
C ARG A 287 16.42 -4.42 8.26
N HIS A 288 16.13 -3.18 8.63
CA HIS A 288 16.91 -2.46 9.64
C HIS A 288 16.07 -1.44 10.42
N LEU A 289 16.55 -1.11 11.60
CA LEU A 289 16.07 0.00 12.43
C LEU A 289 17.16 1.07 12.50
N VAL A 290 16.79 2.34 12.35
CA VAL A 290 17.66 3.49 12.63
C VAL A 290 17.13 4.27 13.83
N VAL A 291 18.05 4.67 14.71
CA VAL A 291 17.76 5.54 15.86
C VAL A 291 18.65 6.76 15.78
N THR A 292 18.04 7.91 15.51
CA THR A 292 18.71 9.21 15.39
C THR A 292 18.48 10.04 16.65
N HIS A 293 19.58 10.53 17.23
CA HIS A 293 19.56 11.43 18.37
C HIS A 293 20.28 12.73 18.02
N THR A 294 19.54 13.83 18.06
CA THR A 294 20.04 15.18 17.81
C THR A 294 20.12 15.97 19.11
N VAL A 295 21.24 16.67 19.33
CA VAL A 295 21.46 17.59 20.45
C VAL A 295 21.77 18.98 19.90
N SER A 296 21.20 20.01 20.53
CA SER A 296 21.53 21.41 20.25
C SER A 296 21.54 22.24 21.54
N GLY A 297 22.04 23.48 21.46
CA GLY A 297 21.83 24.47 22.53
C GLY A 297 22.98 25.44 22.76
N GLY A 298 22.94 26.10 23.92
CA GLY A 298 23.92 27.09 24.35
C GLY A 298 25.06 26.52 25.21
N SER A 299 24.95 25.25 25.64
CA SER A 299 26.00 24.58 26.41
C SER A 299 27.10 24.04 25.51
N ALA A 300 28.35 24.04 26.00
CA ALA A 300 29.47 23.39 25.33
C ALA A 300 29.28 21.87 25.17
N ALA A 301 28.33 21.27 25.91
CA ALA A 301 27.97 19.87 25.77
C ALA A 301 27.17 19.56 24.48
N ALA A 302 26.58 20.56 23.81
CA ALA A 302 25.76 20.36 22.62
C ALA A 302 26.54 19.82 21.41
N GLY A 303 27.87 20.02 21.39
CA GLY A 303 28.74 19.53 20.30
C GLY A 303 29.11 18.06 20.37
N THR A 304 28.45 17.28 21.21
CA THR A 304 28.55 15.81 21.20
C THR A 304 27.18 15.21 21.46
N ALA A 305 26.75 14.30 20.60
CA ALA A 305 25.52 13.52 20.73
C ALA A 305 25.87 12.03 20.80
N ARG A 306 25.19 11.28 21.67
CA ARG A 306 25.42 9.85 21.87
C ARG A 306 24.12 9.06 21.91
N VAL A 307 24.11 7.90 21.28
CA VAL A 307 23.14 6.81 21.51
C VAL A 307 23.92 5.69 22.16
N VAL A 308 23.45 5.19 23.31
CA VAL A 308 24.09 4.05 23.98
C VAL A 308 23.08 2.95 24.23
N MET A 309 23.26 1.83 23.51
CA MET A 309 22.51 0.60 23.69
C MET A 309 23.21 -0.33 24.68
N SER A 310 22.43 -0.94 25.56
CA SER A 310 22.88 -1.81 26.65
C SER A 310 21.79 -2.81 27.02
N GLY A 311 22.04 -3.68 28.00
CA GLY A 311 21.07 -4.68 28.48
C GLY A 311 21.47 -6.11 28.14
N ASP A 312 20.50 -7.02 28.21
CA ASP A 312 20.75 -8.45 28.03
C ASP A 312 21.27 -8.74 26.62
N LEU A 313 20.73 -8.09 25.58
CA LEU A 313 21.24 -8.17 24.19
C LEU A 313 22.76 -7.99 24.10
N THR A 314 23.28 -6.91 24.70
CA THR A 314 24.71 -6.56 24.65
C THR A 314 25.59 -7.42 25.56
N THR A 315 25.01 -8.33 26.35
CA THR A 315 25.75 -9.21 27.27
C THR A 315 25.57 -10.71 26.96
N THR A 316 24.57 -11.10 26.18
CA THR A 316 24.41 -12.44 25.60
C THR A 316 25.17 -12.61 24.28
N LEU A 317 25.24 -11.56 23.45
CA LEU A 317 25.99 -11.55 22.19
C LEU A 317 27.50 -11.39 22.47
N THR A 318 28.18 -12.52 22.70
CA THR A 318 29.58 -12.56 23.17
C THR A 318 30.65 -12.44 22.05
N THR A 319 30.27 -12.56 20.79
CA THR A 319 31.18 -12.54 19.64
C THR A 319 31.16 -11.17 18.97
N ALA A 320 32.15 -10.33 19.27
CA ALA A 320 32.28 -9.00 18.67
C ALA A 320 33.27 -8.99 17.50
N SER A 321 32.82 -8.59 16.30
CA SER A 321 33.65 -8.53 15.09
C SER A 321 33.53 -7.17 14.39
N TRP A 322 34.65 -6.44 14.29
CA TRP A 322 34.71 -5.17 13.58
C TRP A 322 34.89 -5.41 12.09
N LEU A 323 33.84 -5.12 11.31
CA LEU A 323 33.88 -5.16 9.84
C LEU A 323 34.55 -3.89 9.29
N VAL A 324 34.30 -2.75 9.92
CA VAL A 324 35.06 -1.50 9.75
C VAL A 324 35.35 -0.90 11.12
N THR A 325 36.63 -0.80 11.48
CA THR A 325 37.09 -0.26 12.78
C THR A 325 36.41 1.07 13.11
N ASP A 326 35.90 1.19 14.34
CA ASP A 326 35.20 2.36 14.87
C ASP A 326 33.96 2.82 14.05
N ARG A 327 33.44 2.00 13.13
CA ARG A 327 32.29 2.36 12.26
C ARG A 327 31.22 1.28 12.07
N VAL A 328 31.61 0.02 11.83
CA VAL A 328 30.69 -1.11 11.59
C VAL A 328 31.14 -2.35 12.37
N LEU A 329 30.21 -2.88 13.17
CA LEU A 329 30.42 -3.95 14.15
C LEU A 329 29.30 -4.98 14.02
N THR A 330 29.62 -6.27 14.01
CA THR A 330 28.65 -7.31 14.36
C THR A 330 28.86 -7.75 15.81
N LEU A 331 27.76 -7.89 16.55
CA LEU A 331 27.70 -8.64 17.80
C LEU A 331 26.85 -9.88 17.55
N THR A 332 27.41 -11.07 17.74
CA THR A 332 26.72 -12.34 17.55
C THR A 332 26.90 -13.28 18.75
N ASP A 333 26.10 -14.35 18.78
CA ASP A 333 26.17 -15.43 19.75
C ASP A 333 27.28 -16.46 19.38
N ALA A 334 27.08 -17.75 19.67
CA ALA A 334 27.95 -18.84 19.21
C ALA A 334 27.47 -19.50 17.90
N SER A 335 26.24 -19.23 17.47
CA SER A 335 25.60 -19.70 16.23
C SER A 335 25.95 -18.81 15.03
N GLY A 336 26.17 -17.51 15.28
CA GLY A 336 26.29 -16.46 14.25
C GLY A 336 25.05 -15.54 14.18
N GLU A 337 24.05 -15.79 15.01
CA GLU A 337 22.85 -14.96 15.13
C GLU A 337 23.14 -13.75 16.02
N GLY A 338 22.54 -12.61 15.70
CA GLY A 338 22.79 -11.35 16.38
C GLY A 338 22.51 -10.15 15.49
N TRP A 339 23.31 -9.11 15.63
CA TRP A 339 23.04 -7.79 15.05
C TRP A 339 24.30 -7.15 14.45
N LEU A 340 24.14 -6.59 13.26
CA LEU A 340 25.05 -5.59 12.68
C LEU A 340 24.64 -4.20 13.21
N PHE A 341 25.64 -3.45 13.67
CA PHE A 341 25.54 -2.08 14.11
C PHE A 341 26.42 -1.21 13.21
N ALA A 342 25.87 -0.13 12.67
CA ALA A 342 26.59 0.80 11.81
C ALA A 342 26.33 2.25 12.18
N VAL A 343 27.37 3.08 12.05
CA VAL A 343 27.25 4.54 11.91
C VAL A 343 27.85 4.95 10.57
N TYR A 344 27.39 6.07 10.03
CA TYR A 344 27.86 6.59 8.74
C TYR A 344 28.37 8.03 8.90
N ASP A 345 29.25 8.45 8.00
CA ASP A 345 29.83 9.78 7.97
C ASP A 345 28.76 10.85 7.69
N VAL A 346 28.69 11.90 8.50
CA VAL A 346 27.76 13.03 8.33
C VAL A 346 28.55 14.33 8.15
N PRO A 347 28.29 15.14 7.10
CA PRO A 347 29.04 16.37 6.84
C PRO A 347 29.02 17.37 8.02
N GLY A 348 30.17 17.52 8.69
CA GLY A 348 30.34 18.45 9.80
C GLY A 348 30.44 17.82 11.19
N SER A 349 30.35 16.49 11.30
CA SER A 349 30.69 15.73 12.50
C SER A 349 31.70 14.62 12.22
N THR A 350 32.38 14.17 13.28
CA THR A 350 33.06 12.87 13.30
C THR A 350 32.13 11.90 14.02
N ASN A 351 31.69 10.86 13.31
CA ASN A 351 30.80 9.83 13.84
C ASN A 351 31.61 8.56 14.08
N THR A 352 31.44 7.94 15.25
CA THR A 352 32.13 6.70 15.62
C THR A 352 31.20 5.74 16.37
N LEU A 353 31.51 4.46 16.24
CA LEU A 353 30.93 3.35 16.98
C LEU A 353 31.99 2.79 17.92
N SER A 354 31.62 2.36 19.12
CA SER A 354 32.52 1.68 20.07
C SER A 354 31.76 0.74 21.00
N VAL A 355 32.48 -0.18 21.64
CA VAL A 355 31.95 -1.05 22.71
C VAL A 355 32.62 -0.65 24.03
N ASP A 356 31.82 -0.34 25.04
CA ASP A 356 32.32 0.10 26.34
C ASP A 356 32.69 -1.07 27.28
N ARG A 357 33.19 -0.77 28.49
CA ARG A 357 33.65 -1.82 29.43
C ARG A 357 32.52 -2.66 30.06
N THR A 358 31.26 -2.34 29.78
CA THR A 358 30.07 -3.08 30.20
C THR A 358 29.50 -3.94 29.06
N GLY A 359 30.03 -3.83 27.84
CA GLY A 359 29.48 -4.43 26.62
C GLY A 359 28.55 -3.49 25.84
N ALA A 360 28.23 -2.32 26.38
CA ALA A 360 27.30 -1.38 25.74
C ALA A 360 27.83 -0.85 24.40
N VAL A 361 26.99 -0.86 23.38
CA VAL A 361 27.26 -0.28 22.06
C VAL A 361 27.02 1.22 22.12
N VAL A 362 28.05 2.00 21.83
CA VAL A 362 28.07 3.46 21.90
C VAL A 362 28.30 4.03 20.51
N ALA A 363 27.27 4.70 19.96
CA ALA A 363 27.40 5.56 18.80
C ALA A 363 27.59 7.02 19.27
N GLU A 364 28.67 7.68 18.86
CA GLU A 364 28.97 9.08 19.20
C GLU A 364 29.15 9.92 17.93
N ALA A 365 28.53 11.10 17.87
CA ALA A 365 28.87 12.15 16.93
C ALA A 365 29.50 13.34 17.67
N VAL A 366 30.69 13.76 17.24
CA VAL A 366 31.34 15.01 17.69
C VAL A 366 31.22 16.04 16.58
N GLY A 367 30.47 17.11 16.83
CA GLY A 367 30.07 18.10 15.82
C GLY A 367 30.36 19.54 16.19
N SER A 368 29.46 20.45 15.79
CA SER A 368 29.57 21.89 16.07
C SER A 368 29.31 22.19 17.54
N ARG A 369 29.93 23.23 18.13
CA ARG A 369 29.63 23.61 19.54
C ARG A 369 28.17 23.98 19.83
N SER A 370 27.38 24.22 18.79
CA SER A 370 25.94 24.55 18.85
C SER A 370 25.03 23.32 18.71
N GLY A 371 25.56 22.17 18.28
CA GLY A 371 24.79 20.96 18.06
C GLY A 371 25.53 19.87 17.29
N ALA A 372 25.12 18.64 17.52
CA ALA A 372 25.56 17.40 16.88
C ALA A 372 24.37 16.43 16.73
N SER A 373 24.44 15.52 15.76
CA SER A 373 23.43 14.46 15.58
C SER A 373 24.14 13.16 15.21
N ILE A 374 23.66 12.05 15.79
CA ILE A 374 24.17 10.71 15.52
C ILE A 374 22.99 9.79 15.17
N SER A 375 23.19 8.93 14.17
CA SER A 375 22.25 7.89 13.78
C SER A 375 22.92 6.53 13.91
N LEU A 376 22.29 5.63 14.66
CA LEU A 376 22.72 4.23 14.82
C LEU A 376 21.78 3.33 14.01
N LEU A 377 22.31 2.68 12.98
CA LEU A 377 21.61 1.65 12.22
C LEU A 377 21.86 0.28 12.86
N MET A 378 20.81 -0.54 12.91
CA MET A 378 20.79 -1.89 13.48
C MET A 378 20.06 -2.83 12.51
N ALA A 379 20.70 -3.92 12.10
CA ALA A 379 20.10 -4.95 11.25
C ALA A 379 20.37 -6.35 11.85
N PRO A 380 19.38 -7.26 11.91
CA PRO A 380 19.60 -8.62 12.40
C PRO A 380 20.44 -9.40 11.39
N THR A 381 21.42 -10.20 11.84
CA THR A 381 22.29 -10.95 10.92
C THR A 381 21.54 -12.00 10.09
N THR A 382 20.35 -12.40 10.51
CA THR A 382 19.45 -13.30 9.76
C THR A 382 18.80 -12.65 8.53
N ALA A 383 18.82 -11.32 8.41
CA ALA A 383 18.36 -10.59 7.22
C ALA A 383 19.50 -10.23 6.25
N LEU A 384 20.74 -10.67 6.56
CA LEU A 384 21.97 -10.28 5.87
C LEU A 384 22.70 -11.51 5.28
N ASP A 385 22.53 -11.71 3.99
CA ASP A 385 23.51 -12.43 3.18
C ASP A 385 24.83 -11.64 3.03
N GLY A 386 25.76 -12.15 2.22
CA GLY A 386 27.06 -11.51 2.01
C GLY A 386 27.00 -10.12 1.37
N ASP A 387 26.07 -9.91 0.44
CA ASP A 387 25.95 -8.68 -0.34
C ASP A 387 25.09 -7.65 0.38
N MET A 388 24.02 -8.05 1.08
CA MET A 388 23.29 -7.19 2.01
C MET A 388 24.18 -6.74 3.19
N GLN A 389 25.08 -7.61 3.70
CA GLN A 389 26.07 -7.18 4.69
C GLN A 389 27.10 -6.21 4.09
N ALA A 390 27.58 -6.45 2.86
CA ALA A 390 28.47 -5.51 2.16
C ALA A 390 27.80 -4.15 1.92
N PHE A 391 26.52 -4.16 1.56
CA PHE A 391 25.69 -2.97 1.37
C PHE A 391 25.63 -2.12 2.65
N TYR A 392 25.28 -2.69 3.81
CA TYR A 392 25.28 -1.91 5.06
C TYR A 392 26.66 -1.49 5.56
N ILE A 393 27.76 -2.09 5.07
CA ILE A 393 29.13 -1.63 5.37
C ILE A 393 29.42 -0.29 4.66
N ASP A 394 29.11 -0.19 3.36
CA ASP A 394 29.39 0.99 2.54
C ASP A 394 28.37 1.17 1.38
N PRO A 395 27.16 1.69 1.65
CA PRO A 395 26.03 1.66 0.71
C PRO A 395 26.32 2.31 -0.65
N GLU A 396 27.00 3.46 -0.65
CA GLU A 396 27.30 4.25 -1.86
C GLU A 396 28.40 3.65 -2.75
N SER A 397 29.10 2.59 -2.30
CA SER A 397 30.03 1.83 -3.14
C SER A 397 29.43 0.54 -3.70
N VAL A 398 28.44 -0.05 -3.01
CA VAL A 398 27.74 -1.26 -3.45
C VAL A 398 26.59 -0.94 -4.41
N ALA A 399 25.85 0.16 -4.19
CA ALA A 399 24.71 0.54 -5.02
C ALA A 399 24.70 2.04 -5.34
N THR A 400 24.03 2.42 -6.43
CA THR A 400 23.80 3.82 -6.78
C THR A 400 22.35 4.04 -7.21
N VAL A 401 21.71 5.07 -6.66
CA VAL A 401 20.39 5.55 -7.07
C VAL A 401 20.50 6.96 -7.64
N GLN A 402 19.88 7.22 -8.78
CA GLN A 402 19.81 8.54 -9.41
C GLN A 402 18.37 8.92 -9.77
N SER A 403 17.97 10.17 -9.54
CA SER A 403 16.71 10.73 -10.02
C SER A 403 16.93 11.75 -11.14
N THR A 404 16.08 11.73 -12.17
CA THR A 404 16.06 12.71 -13.27
C THR A 404 14.64 13.23 -13.46
N LEU A 405 14.43 14.54 -13.26
CA LEU A 405 13.13 15.19 -13.47
C LEU A 405 12.79 15.26 -14.97
N LEU A 406 11.55 14.86 -15.30
CA LEU A 406 10.99 14.92 -16.65
C LEU A 406 9.93 16.04 -16.75
N ASP A 407 9.65 16.51 -17.97
CA ASP A 407 8.43 17.27 -18.26
C ASP A 407 7.21 16.35 -18.46
N LYS A 408 6.03 16.95 -18.68
CA LYS A 408 4.78 16.21 -18.94
C LYS A 408 4.90 15.24 -20.12
N ASP A 409 5.77 15.55 -21.08
CA ASP A 409 5.99 14.81 -22.33
C ASP A 409 7.13 13.77 -22.20
N GLY A 410 7.62 13.52 -20.97
CA GLY A 410 8.63 12.51 -20.67
C GLY A 410 10.08 12.94 -20.91
N ASN A 411 10.33 14.19 -21.29
CA ASN A 411 11.68 14.65 -21.63
C ASN A 411 12.43 15.12 -20.38
N ALA A 412 13.69 14.71 -20.24
CA ALA A 412 14.53 15.14 -19.11
C ALA A 412 14.82 16.65 -19.15
N VAL A 413 14.17 17.41 -18.25
CA VAL A 413 14.39 18.86 -18.08
C VAL A 413 15.56 19.18 -17.16
N ALA A 414 15.94 18.23 -16.31
CA ALA A 414 17.11 18.30 -15.44
C ALA A 414 18.16 17.24 -15.82
N ARG A 415 19.40 17.43 -15.36
CA ARG A 415 20.39 16.34 -15.32
C ARG A 415 20.02 15.35 -14.20
N ALA A 416 20.47 14.11 -14.34
CA ALA A 416 20.45 13.14 -13.24
C ALA A 416 21.15 13.67 -11.98
N ILE A 417 20.59 13.36 -10.81
CA ILE A 417 21.09 13.71 -9.49
C ILE A 417 21.25 12.42 -8.69
N ASN A 418 22.44 12.15 -8.16
CA ASN A 418 22.65 11.05 -7.22
C ASN A 418 21.81 11.29 -5.95
N ALA A 419 21.04 10.28 -5.55
CA ALA A 419 20.51 10.18 -4.20
C ALA A 419 21.67 9.78 -3.26
N PRO A 420 22.04 10.60 -2.26
CA PRO A 420 22.98 10.17 -1.24
C PRO A 420 22.31 9.16 -0.29
N TRP A 421 23.12 8.37 0.41
CA TRP A 421 22.66 7.64 1.59
C TRP A 421 22.25 8.63 2.69
N ASP A 422 21.08 8.44 3.29
CA ASP A 422 20.64 9.19 4.47
C ASP A 422 20.78 8.30 5.73
N PRO A 423 21.78 8.57 6.59
CA PRO A 423 22.01 7.78 7.80
C PRO A 423 20.87 7.81 8.81
N SER A 424 19.93 8.77 8.71
CA SER A 424 18.78 8.88 9.61
C SER A 424 17.56 8.06 9.17
N LEU A 425 17.57 7.61 7.90
CA LEU A 425 16.55 6.74 7.32
C LEU A 425 17.06 5.31 7.07
N GLY A 426 18.36 5.14 6.82
CA GLY A 426 18.91 3.89 6.30
C GLY A 426 18.52 3.63 4.85
N ALA A 427 18.36 4.68 4.05
CA ALA A 427 17.89 4.61 2.67
C ALA A 427 18.63 5.60 1.76
N PHE A 428 18.67 5.34 0.45
CA PHE A 428 19.05 6.36 -0.52
C PHE A 428 17.94 7.41 -0.63
N ARG A 429 18.24 8.67 -0.35
CA ARG A 429 17.24 9.75 -0.32
C ARG A 429 17.27 10.59 -1.60
N ALA A 430 16.48 10.18 -2.58
CA ALA A 430 16.27 10.90 -3.82
C ALA A 430 15.42 12.16 -3.59
N SER A 431 15.90 13.32 -4.02
CA SER A 431 15.15 14.58 -3.96
C SER A 431 14.27 14.74 -5.20
N MET A 432 12.96 14.89 -5.01
CA MET A 432 11.97 15.01 -6.09
C MET A 432 11.74 16.48 -6.47
N GLY A 433 11.86 16.79 -7.77
CA GLY A 433 11.51 18.09 -8.34
C GLY A 433 9.99 18.30 -8.46
N THR A 434 9.55 19.55 -8.59
CA THR A 434 8.13 19.93 -8.62
C THR A 434 7.56 20.00 -10.04
N LEU A 435 6.22 20.05 -10.16
CA LEU A 435 5.54 20.36 -11.43
C LEU A 435 6.00 21.68 -12.05
N GLN A 436 6.43 22.67 -11.26
CA GLN A 436 6.94 23.95 -11.77
C GLN A 436 8.37 23.83 -12.31
N ASP A 437 9.20 22.99 -11.68
CA ASP A 437 10.52 22.64 -12.22
C ASP A 437 10.40 21.82 -13.53
N ALA A 438 9.31 21.03 -13.66
CA ALA A 438 8.89 20.32 -14.87
C ALA A 438 8.26 21.23 -15.95
N GLY A 439 8.32 22.55 -15.79
CA GLY A 439 7.79 23.53 -16.75
C GLY A 439 6.29 23.83 -16.64
N GLY A 440 5.59 23.27 -15.65
CA GLY A 440 4.19 23.53 -15.37
C GLY A 440 3.93 24.92 -14.79
N PRO A 441 2.71 25.47 -14.95
CA PRO A 441 2.31 26.74 -14.36
C PRO A 441 2.26 26.70 -12.83
N SER A 442 2.07 27.87 -12.21
CA SER A 442 2.03 28.00 -10.74
C SER A 442 0.83 27.33 -10.06
N SER A 443 -0.18 26.93 -10.83
CA SER A 443 -1.46 26.39 -10.37
C SER A 443 -2.21 25.77 -11.56
N ALA A 444 -2.94 24.67 -11.33
CA ALA A 444 -3.93 24.17 -12.28
C ALA A 444 -5.13 25.13 -12.42
N SER A 445 -5.90 24.96 -13.49
CA SER A 445 -7.13 25.71 -13.77
C SER A 445 -8.03 24.84 -14.67
N TYR A 446 -8.50 23.72 -14.10
CA TYR A 446 -9.10 22.58 -14.82
C TYR A 446 -10.23 22.96 -15.77
N SER A 447 -11.26 23.69 -15.30
CA SER A 447 -12.38 24.17 -16.14
C SER A 447 -12.01 25.18 -17.23
N SER A 448 -10.74 25.58 -17.32
CA SER A 448 -10.21 26.36 -18.45
C SER A 448 -9.22 25.59 -19.34
N ASN A 449 -8.72 24.45 -18.88
CA ASN A 449 -7.84 23.56 -19.63
C ASN A 449 -7.83 22.14 -19.01
N PRO A 450 -8.50 21.14 -19.62
CA PRO A 450 -8.60 19.80 -19.05
C PRO A 450 -7.25 19.06 -19.01
N ASP A 451 -6.26 19.43 -19.84
CA ASP A 451 -4.90 18.85 -19.82
C ASP A 451 -4.26 18.84 -18.42
N PHE A 452 -4.68 19.74 -17.52
CA PHE A 452 -4.18 19.76 -16.14
C PHE A 452 -4.51 18.49 -15.35
N HIS A 453 -5.56 17.75 -15.70
CA HIS A 453 -5.88 16.47 -15.05
C HIS A 453 -4.77 15.43 -15.25
N HIS A 454 -4.12 15.47 -16.40
CA HIS A 454 -3.08 14.53 -16.85
C HIS A 454 -1.66 15.10 -16.71
N TRP A 455 -1.49 16.28 -16.09
CA TRP A 455 -0.16 16.85 -15.84
C TRP A 455 0.45 16.20 -14.59
N HIS A 456 1.09 15.05 -14.80
CA HIS A 456 1.68 14.22 -13.76
C HIS A 456 3.08 14.70 -13.32
N GLY A 457 3.46 14.38 -12.09
CA GLY A 457 4.85 14.49 -11.64
C GLY A 457 5.64 13.31 -12.18
N ARG A 458 6.72 13.54 -12.93
CA ARG A 458 7.46 12.47 -13.65
C ARG A 458 8.95 12.51 -13.35
N HIS A 459 9.54 11.38 -12.95
CA HIS A 459 10.97 11.23 -12.73
C HIS A 459 11.47 9.87 -13.21
N HIS A 460 12.57 9.81 -13.97
CA HIS A 460 13.32 8.55 -14.09
C HIS A 460 14.07 8.28 -12.77
N LEU A 461 13.94 7.06 -12.26
CA LEU A 461 14.70 6.50 -11.16
C LEU A 461 15.62 5.41 -11.74
N GLN A 462 16.92 5.66 -11.72
CA GLN A 462 17.94 4.70 -12.14
C GLN A 462 18.59 4.07 -10.92
N ILE A 463 18.59 2.74 -10.86
CA ILE A 463 19.07 1.94 -9.74
C ILE A 463 20.06 0.90 -10.28
N ARG A 464 21.26 0.87 -9.69
CA ARG A 464 22.33 -0.10 -10.02
C ARG A 464 22.85 -0.76 -8.77
N SER A 465 23.14 -2.05 -8.87
CA SER A 465 23.83 -2.85 -7.86
C SER A 465 25.15 -3.40 -8.40
N THR A 466 26.19 -3.43 -7.56
CA THR A 466 27.47 -4.10 -7.81
C THR A 466 27.67 -5.35 -6.96
N ALA A 467 26.58 -5.82 -6.33
CA ALA A 467 26.47 -7.15 -5.72
C ALA A 467 26.80 -8.28 -6.70
N ALA A 468 27.04 -9.48 -6.18
CA ALA A 468 27.17 -10.71 -6.97
C ALA A 468 25.79 -11.35 -7.25
N ASP A 469 24.87 -11.25 -6.29
CA ASP A 469 23.49 -11.75 -6.36
C ASP A 469 22.46 -10.59 -6.27
N THR A 470 21.16 -10.91 -6.15
CA THR A 470 20.09 -9.89 -6.07
C THR A 470 20.16 -9.07 -4.76
N LEU A 471 19.88 -7.76 -4.86
CA LEU A 471 20.00 -6.83 -3.72
C LEU A 471 18.71 -6.03 -3.51
N SER A 472 18.17 -6.05 -2.30
CA SER A 472 16.98 -5.27 -1.90
C SER A 472 17.36 -3.88 -1.41
N ILE A 473 17.15 -2.85 -2.23
CA ILE A 473 17.69 -1.50 -2.01
C ILE A 473 16.60 -0.55 -1.46
N PRO A 474 16.72 -0.04 -0.21
CA PRO A 474 15.76 0.92 0.33
C PRO A 474 15.92 2.31 -0.30
N VAL A 475 14.84 2.80 -0.94
CA VAL A 475 14.79 4.11 -1.62
C VAL A 475 13.71 4.99 -1.00
N ALA A 476 14.12 6.18 -0.57
CA ALA A 476 13.24 7.24 -0.08
C ALA A 476 13.20 8.39 -1.11
N MET A 477 12.01 8.74 -1.58
CA MET A 477 11.78 9.81 -2.56
C MET A 477 11.08 10.97 -1.85
N HIS A 478 11.84 12.02 -1.54
CA HIS A 478 11.36 13.15 -0.73
C HIS A 478 11.13 14.38 -1.60
N GLY A 479 9.92 14.92 -1.56
CA GLY A 479 9.51 16.11 -2.30
C GLY A 479 8.55 17.01 -1.52
N SER A 480 8.20 18.14 -2.12
CA SER A 480 7.15 19.03 -1.57
C SER A 480 5.76 18.60 -2.02
N ASP A 481 4.74 19.19 -1.41
CA ASP A 481 3.34 19.24 -1.87
C ASP A 481 3.09 19.66 -3.35
N GLN A 482 4.14 19.94 -4.13
CA GLN A 482 4.07 20.29 -5.56
C GLN A 482 4.63 19.19 -6.49
N MET A 483 4.76 17.94 -6.02
CA MET A 483 4.95 16.79 -6.92
C MET A 483 3.68 16.49 -7.73
N SER A 484 2.51 16.72 -7.14
CA SER A 484 1.19 16.78 -7.78
C SER A 484 0.64 18.22 -7.72
N TRP A 485 -0.53 18.49 -8.31
CA TRP A 485 -1.16 19.82 -8.23
C TRP A 485 -1.57 20.22 -6.81
N TYR A 486 -2.06 19.25 -6.05
CA TYR A 486 -2.44 19.36 -4.65
C TYR A 486 -2.01 18.09 -3.94
N ILE A 487 -1.58 18.23 -2.68
CA ILE A 487 -1.03 17.15 -1.86
C ILE A 487 -2.05 16.09 -1.41
N VAL A 488 -3.34 16.37 -1.56
CA VAL A 488 -4.37 15.55 -0.93
C VAL A 488 -4.52 14.19 -1.60
N GLY A 489 -4.29 14.05 -2.91
CA GLY A 489 -4.43 12.76 -3.62
C GLY A 489 -3.56 12.57 -4.85
N GLY A 490 -2.26 12.83 -4.73
CA GLY A 490 -1.30 12.40 -5.76
C GLY A 490 -1.04 10.88 -5.65
N ALA A 491 -1.45 10.12 -6.65
CA ALA A 491 -1.30 8.66 -6.69
C ALA A 491 -0.05 8.26 -7.51
N PRO A 492 0.99 7.65 -6.92
CA PRO A 492 2.22 7.31 -7.62
C PRO A 492 2.22 5.86 -8.14
N SER A 493 2.80 5.67 -9.32
CA SER A 493 3.07 4.37 -9.95
C SER A 493 4.52 4.28 -10.40
N LEU A 494 5.12 3.09 -10.36
CA LEU A 494 6.40 2.78 -11.00
C LEU A 494 6.15 2.06 -12.32
N ARG A 495 6.76 2.55 -13.39
CA ARG A 495 6.56 2.08 -14.75
C ARG A 495 7.89 1.81 -15.44
N ASP A 496 7.90 0.95 -16.44
CA ASP A 496 9.08 0.72 -17.28
C ASP A 496 9.25 1.84 -18.34
N LEU A 497 10.22 1.67 -19.24
CA LEU A 497 10.52 2.64 -20.30
C LEU A 497 9.55 2.60 -21.51
N ASN A 498 8.64 1.62 -21.55
CA ASN A 498 7.46 1.62 -22.43
C ASN A 498 6.27 2.32 -21.75
N GLY A 499 6.41 2.68 -20.48
CA GLY A 499 5.36 3.30 -19.67
C GLY A 499 4.41 2.29 -19.03
N GLU A 500 4.70 0.98 -19.06
CA GLU A 500 3.81 -0.04 -18.45
C GLU A 500 4.10 -0.17 -16.94
N PRO A 501 3.08 -0.16 -16.06
CA PRO A 501 3.28 -0.33 -14.61
C PRO A 501 3.93 -1.67 -14.24
N VAL A 502 5.04 -1.65 -13.49
CA VAL A 502 5.84 -2.87 -13.19
C VAL A 502 5.40 -3.65 -11.95
N GLY A 503 4.45 -3.12 -11.18
CA GLY A 503 3.92 -3.77 -9.97
C GLY A 503 4.75 -3.61 -8.70
N VAL A 504 5.96 -3.02 -8.76
CA VAL A 504 6.79 -2.71 -7.58
C VAL A 504 6.02 -1.79 -6.62
N PRO A 505 5.74 -2.21 -5.37
CA PRO A 505 4.91 -1.43 -4.46
C PRO A 505 5.56 -0.11 -4.03
N LEU A 506 4.69 0.89 -3.79
CA LEU A 506 5.04 2.21 -3.29
C LEU A 506 4.24 2.51 -2.01
N GLN A 507 4.93 2.92 -0.95
CA GLN A 507 4.31 3.57 0.21
C GLN A 507 4.20 5.07 -0.05
N ILE A 508 3.09 5.67 0.37
CA ILE A 508 2.86 7.11 0.38
C ILE A 508 2.76 7.60 1.83
N SER A 509 3.55 8.59 2.21
CA SER A 509 3.35 9.38 3.42
C SER A 509 3.31 10.88 3.07
N LYS A 510 2.44 11.68 3.72
CA LYS A 510 2.19 13.09 3.37
C LYS A 510 1.81 13.98 4.56
N ASN A 511 2.08 15.28 4.47
CA ASN A 511 1.65 16.30 5.44
C ASN A 511 1.35 17.66 4.79
N TRP A 512 0.38 18.41 5.30
CA TRP A 512 0.04 19.76 4.84
C TRP A 512 -0.29 20.78 5.94
N HIS A 513 -0.19 20.40 7.22
CA HIS A 513 -0.85 21.14 8.30
C HIS A 513 -0.14 22.44 8.74
N GLU A 514 1.17 22.54 8.57
CA GLU A 514 1.97 23.69 9.06
C GLU A 514 2.48 24.65 7.95
N GLY A 515 2.19 24.36 6.67
CA GLY A 515 2.66 25.13 5.53
C GLY A 515 4.13 24.85 5.18
N ARG A 516 4.59 25.36 4.03
CA ARG A 516 5.99 25.19 3.55
C ARG A 516 7.01 25.68 4.62
N PRO A 517 8.06 24.90 4.95
CA PRO A 517 8.51 23.67 4.28
C PRO A 517 7.93 22.36 4.85
N TYR A 518 7.02 22.43 5.82
CA TYR A 518 6.40 21.24 6.46
C TYR A 518 5.29 20.59 5.62
N ASN A 519 5.04 21.13 4.41
CA ASN A 519 4.22 20.50 3.38
C ASN A 519 5.07 19.62 2.46
N TRP A 520 4.92 18.30 2.55
CA TRP A 520 5.80 17.34 1.88
C TRP A 520 5.10 16.05 1.47
N TYR A 521 5.66 15.39 0.46
CA TYR A 521 5.44 13.98 0.15
C TYR A 521 6.74 13.21 0.42
N HIS A 522 6.63 12.08 1.10
CA HIS A 522 7.69 11.09 1.17
C HIS A 522 7.12 9.78 0.60
N LEU A 523 7.69 9.32 -0.51
CA LEU A 523 7.38 8.01 -1.08
C LEU A 523 8.51 7.04 -0.74
N TYR A 524 8.17 5.78 -0.48
CA TYR A 524 9.16 4.75 -0.14
C TYR A 524 8.93 3.48 -0.95
N THR A 525 10.02 2.82 -1.34
CA THR A 525 10.00 1.49 -1.96
C THR A 525 11.31 0.76 -1.63
N GLN A 526 11.31 -0.57 -1.72
CA GLN A 526 12.50 -1.40 -1.53
C GLN A 526 12.64 -2.43 -2.68
N PRO A 527 12.91 -1.97 -3.92
CA PRO A 527 13.10 -2.83 -5.07
C PRO A 527 14.25 -3.80 -4.85
N THR A 528 14.01 -5.06 -5.17
CA THR A 528 15.03 -6.09 -5.31
C THR A 528 15.51 -6.10 -6.77
N VAL A 529 16.80 -5.83 -6.97
CA VAL A 529 17.41 -5.66 -8.29
C VAL A 529 18.49 -6.72 -8.55
N GLU A 530 18.65 -7.11 -9.82
CA GLU A 530 19.72 -8.00 -10.25
C GLU A 530 21.13 -7.39 -10.15
N ALA A 531 22.11 -8.27 -9.95
CA ALA A 531 23.54 -7.96 -9.93
C ALA A 531 24.04 -7.38 -11.27
N GLY A 532 24.70 -6.22 -11.22
CA GLY A 532 25.34 -5.60 -12.39
C GLY A 532 24.39 -5.01 -13.44
N ALA A 533 23.08 -5.13 -13.25
CA ALA A 533 22.06 -4.57 -14.13
C ALA A 533 21.84 -3.06 -13.90
N ASP A 534 21.24 -2.40 -14.90
CA ASP A 534 20.95 -0.95 -14.91
C ASP A 534 19.44 -0.69 -15.00
N HIS A 535 18.75 -0.92 -13.89
CA HIS A 535 17.29 -0.81 -13.81
C HIS A 535 16.89 0.67 -13.84
N THR A 536 16.14 1.08 -14.86
CA THR A 536 15.61 2.45 -14.97
C THR A 536 14.09 2.41 -15.10
N LEU A 537 13.40 2.94 -14.10
CA LEU A 537 11.94 3.04 -14.04
C LEU A 537 11.50 4.50 -14.14
N GLU A 538 10.29 4.76 -14.62
CA GLU A 538 9.61 6.04 -14.42
C GLU A 538 8.74 5.99 -13.16
N LEU A 539 8.99 6.90 -12.22
CA LEU A 539 8.01 7.30 -11.22
C LEU A 539 7.02 8.28 -11.88
N THR A 540 5.75 7.91 -11.91
CA THR A 540 4.66 8.76 -12.42
C THR A 540 3.67 9.02 -11.30
N MET A 541 3.52 10.27 -10.87
CA MET A 541 2.56 10.71 -9.85
C MET A 541 1.35 11.34 -10.52
N ALA A 542 0.24 10.61 -10.58
CA ALA A 542 -1.04 11.06 -11.08
C ALA A 542 -1.53 12.27 -10.26
N SER A 543 -1.76 13.41 -10.91
CA SER A 543 -2.12 14.67 -10.23
C SER A 543 -3.63 14.87 -10.05
N SER A 544 -4.46 14.10 -10.74
CA SER A 544 -5.93 14.20 -10.67
C SER A 544 -6.63 13.05 -11.38
N LYS A 545 -6.30 12.77 -12.64
CA LYS A 545 -6.85 11.63 -13.39
C LYS A 545 -5.78 10.56 -13.65
N TRP A 546 -6.24 9.34 -13.89
CA TRP A 546 -5.48 8.20 -14.40
C TRP A 546 -6.34 7.55 -15.49
N GLY A 547 -5.90 7.66 -16.73
CA GLY A 547 -6.78 7.65 -17.91
C GLY A 547 -7.91 8.66 -17.78
N ASP A 548 -9.11 8.30 -18.23
CA ASP A 548 -10.29 9.17 -18.21
C ASP A 548 -10.94 9.35 -16.81
N VAL A 549 -10.59 8.54 -15.81
CA VAL A 549 -11.17 8.59 -14.45
C VAL A 549 -10.31 9.35 -13.45
N TYR A 550 -10.91 9.83 -12.34
CA TYR A 550 -10.13 10.43 -11.25
C TYR A 550 -9.43 9.35 -10.43
N ALA A 551 -8.11 9.48 -10.29
CA ALA A 551 -7.28 8.48 -9.63
C ALA A 551 -7.68 8.32 -8.15
N ALA A 552 -7.79 7.07 -7.68
CA ALA A 552 -7.88 6.78 -6.26
C ALA A 552 -6.47 6.79 -5.64
N SER A 553 -6.38 7.21 -4.38
CA SER A 553 -5.16 7.09 -3.59
C SER A 553 -5.48 6.68 -2.15
N HIS A 554 -4.57 5.93 -1.51
CA HIS A 554 -4.57 5.66 -0.07
C HIS A 554 -3.17 5.91 0.48
N ALA A 555 -3.05 6.79 1.47
CA ALA A 555 -1.75 7.26 1.95
C ALA A 555 -1.75 7.55 3.45
N GLN A 556 -0.58 7.40 4.07
CA GLN A 556 -0.39 7.75 5.47
C GLN A 556 -0.34 9.27 5.64
N LEU A 557 -1.25 9.82 6.44
CA LEU A 557 -1.39 11.24 6.72
C LEU A 557 -0.70 11.61 8.05
N SER A 558 0.44 12.30 7.98
CA SER A 558 1.08 12.83 9.18
C SER A 558 0.32 14.04 9.71
N LEU A 559 0.02 14.02 11.01
CA LEU A 559 -0.65 15.13 11.72
C LEU A 559 0.35 16.16 12.29
N ILE A 560 1.59 16.23 11.78
CA ILE A 560 2.59 17.20 12.25
C ILE A 560 2.17 18.63 11.86
N GLY A 561 1.82 19.42 12.87
CA GLY A 561 1.23 20.75 12.75
C GLY A 561 -0.27 20.80 13.04
N TRP A 562 -0.96 19.66 13.07
CA TRP A 562 -2.37 19.57 13.44
C TRP A 562 -2.54 19.49 14.96
N SER A 563 -2.51 20.65 15.61
CA SER A 563 -2.65 20.76 17.07
C SER A 563 -1.58 19.93 17.79
N ASP A 564 -1.92 19.27 18.89
CA ASP A 564 -1.06 18.33 19.63
C ASP A 564 -1.23 16.85 19.16
N ALA A 565 -1.72 16.60 17.94
CA ALA A 565 -1.96 15.25 17.41
C ALA A 565 -0.69 14.60 16.81
N GLY A 566 -0.55 13.28 16.94
CA GLY A 566 0.66 12.55 16.50
C GLY A 566 0.50 11.05 16.25
N GLY A 567 -0.75 10.60 16.11
CA GLY A 567 -1.11 9.20 15.97
C GLY A 567 -0.81 8.60 14.60
N HIS A 568 -1.17 7.33 14.41
CA HIS A 568 -1.36 6.77 13.08
C HIS A 568 -2.64 7.35 12.47
N TRP A 569 -2.52 7.99 11.31
CA TRP A 569 -3.63 8.50 10.52
C TRP A 569 -3.36 8.13 9.06
N ASP A 570 -4.40 7.72 8.36
CA ASP A 570 -4.41 7.45 6.91
C ASP A 570 -5.50 8.30 6.25
N GLU A 571 -5.38 8.50 4.94
CA GLU A 571 -6.34 9.25 4.16
C GLU A 571 -6.46 8.65 2.75
N THR A 572 -7.67 8.74 2.21
CA THR A 572 -7.98 8.37 0.82
C THR A 572 -8.61 9.54 0.09
N ALA A 573 -8.25 9.70 -1.18
CA ALA A 573 -8.73 10.77 -2.06
C ALA A 573 -9.00 10.28 -3.49
N LEU A 574 -10.09 10.76 -4.09
CA LEU A 574 -10.35 10.76 -5.54
C LEU A 574 -9.82 12.04 -6.17
N GLY A 575 -8.95 11.91 -7.16
CA GLY A 575 -8.16 13.03 -7.65
C GLY A 575 -7.42 13.73 -6.52
N ALA A 576 -7.30 15.06 -6.58
CA ALA A 576 -6.53 15.81 -5.57
C ALA A 576 -7.29 17.02 -4.98
N PHE A 577 -8.62 17.06 -5.07
CA PHE A 577 -9.41 18.26 -4.77
C PHE A 577 -9.75 18.45 -3.29
N GLY A 578 -9.56 17.41 -2.48
CA GLY A 578 -9.84 17.36 -1.05
C GLY A 578 -9.86 15.91 -0.58
N GLU A 579 -10.04 15.70 0.72
CA GLU A 579 -10.13 14.36 1.29
C GLU A 579 -11.40 13.65 0.78
N SER A 580 -11.37 12.34 0.62
CA SER A 580 -12.59 11.54 0.37
C SER A 580 -13.02 10.81 1.66
N ILE A 581 -12.11 10.08 2.30
CA ILE A 581 -12.27 9.50 3.64
C ILE A 581 -10.93 9.55 4.40
N THR A 582 -10.90 10.10 5.62
CA THR A 582 -9.77 9.94 6.57
C THR A 582 -10.03 8.83 7.58
N TYR A 583 -8.96 8.14 8.00
CA TYR A 583 -8.98 7.02 8.94
C TYR A 583 -8.06 7.27 10.13
N ASP A 584 -8.50 6.88 11.32
CA ASP A 584 -7.74 6.94 12.58
C ASP A 584 -7.70 5.55 13.24
N PRO A 585 -6.77 4.65 12.83
CA PRO A 585 -6.79 3.24 13.23
C PRO A 585 -6.77 2.97 14.74
N ASP A 586 -6.04 3.76 15.53
CA ASP A 586 -6.08 3.69 16.99
C ASP A 586 -7.08 4.67 17.64
N VAL A 587 -7.89 5.38 16.86
CA VAL A 587 -8.80 6.43 17.34
C VAL A 587 -8.03 7.46 18.21
N ASN A 588 -6.85 7.84 17.71
CA ASN A 588 -5.84 8.74 18.26
C ASN A 588 -6.32 10.16 18.58
N LEU A 589 -7.39 10.65 17.95
CA LEU A 589 -8.08 11.88 18.33
C LEU A 589 -9.19 11.66 19.38
N GLY A 590 -9.60 10.40 19.58
CA GLY A 590 -10.70 10.01 20.47
C GLY A 590 -12.08 10.12 19.83
N ARG A 591 -12.14 10.12 18.49
CA ARG A 591 -13.36 10.28 17.72
C ARG A 591 -13.90 8.92 17.20
N SER A 592 -13.54 8.50 15.99
CA SER A 592 -13.98 7.27 15.31
C SER A 592 -12.84 6.64 14.47
N MET A 593 -13.07 5.45 13.91
CA MET A 593 -12.19 4.79 12.94
C MET A 593 -12.14 5.51 11.58
N GLN A 594 -13.27 6.00 11.08
CA GLN A 594 -13.36 6.92 9.93
C GLN A 594 -13.88 8.27 10.43
N ASP A 595 -13.15 9.35 10.13
CA ASP A 595 -13.49 10.70 10.59
C ASP A 595 -14.01 11.57 9.43
N ASP A 596 -13.18 12.32 8.69
CA ASP A 596 -13.65 13.21 7.61
C ASP A 596 -14.06 12.43 6.35
N VAL A 597 -15.37 12.26 6.13
CA VAL A 597 -15.96 11.79 4.85
C VAL A 597 -16.55 12.97 4.09
N ARG A 598 -16.26 13.09 2.78
CA ARG A 598 -16.66 14.24 1.94
C ARG A 598 -17.25 13.81 0.59
N PRO A 599 -18.25 14.52 0.03
CA PRO A 599 -18.78 14.23 -1.32
C PRO A 599 -17.79 14.71 -2.40
N PHE A 600 -17.88 14.09 -3.57
CA PHE A 600 -16.99 14.36 -4.72
C PHE A 600 -17.67 15.26 -5.77
N LEU A 601 -16.87 16.03 -6.53
CA LEU A 601 -17.28 16.90 -7.65
C LEU A 601 -18.49 17.83 -7.37
N VAL A 602 -18.51 18.44 -6.18
CA VAL A 602 -19.56 19.38 -5.70
C VAL A 602 -18.99 20.80 -5.52
N ASP A 603 -19.62 21.82 -6.09
CA ASP A 603 -19.28 23.23 -5.89
C ASP A 603 -19.72 23.69 -4.50
N ALA A 604 -18.83 23.48 -3.53
CA ALA A 604 -18.98 23.96 -2.17
C ALA A 604 -18.42 25.40 -2.00
N LYS A 605 -17.34 25.74 -2.70
CA LYS A 605 -16.59 27.03 -2.63
C LYS A 605 -15.87 27.38 -3.94
N GLY A 606 -16.45 26.98 -5.07
CA GLY A 606 -15.83 26.84 -6.38
C GLY A 606 -15.67 25.36 -6.74
N GLU A 607 -15.54 25.10 -8.03
CA GLU A 607 -15.11 23.80 -8.55
C GLU A 607 -13.65 23.47 -8.13
N TRP A 608 -13.28 22.19 -8.17
CA TRP A 608 -11.90 21.68 -7.99
C TRP A 608 -11.23 22.04 -6.65
N THR A 609 -12.04 22.20 -5.59
CA THR A 609 -11.59 22.51 -4.22
C THR A 609 -12.37 21.73 -3.17
N TRP A 610 -12.00 21.92 -1.91
CA TRP A 610 -12.48 21.19 -0.74
C TRP A 610 -14.00 21.27 -0.54
N THR A 611 -14.63 20.11 -0.44
CA THR A 611 -16.05 19.92 -0.11
C THR A 611 -16.28 19.80 1.41
N GLY A 612 -17.54 19.88 1.84
CA GLY A 612 -17.91 19.75 3.24
C GLY A 612 -17.73 18.33 3.78
N ASN A 613 -17.38 18.23 5.06
CA ASN A 613 -17.34 16.97 5.80
C ASN A 613 -18.77 16.63 6.28
N ILE A 614 -19.28 15.47 5.89
CA ILE A 614 -20.67 15.07 6.16
C ILE A 614 -20.82 13.93 7.18
N GLY A 615 -19.72 13.53 7.82
CA GLY A 615 -19.73 12.63 8.99
C GLY A 615 -18.65 11.56 8.91
N GLY A 616 -18.65 10.67 9.90
CA GLY A 616 -17.71 9.55 10.01
C GLY A 616 -18.39 8.20 10.27
N ALA A 617 -17.59 7.14 10.36
CA ALA A 617 -18.04 5.75 10.46
C ALA A 617 -17.14 4.90 11.38
N GLU A 618 -17.61 3.73 11.79
CA GLU A 618 -16.84 2.73 12.56
C GLU A 618 -16.91 1.36 11.87
N PHE A 619 -15.77 0.67 11.74
CA PHE A 619 -15.74 -0.72 11.26
C PHE A 619 -16.30 -1.72 12.29
N LEU A 620 -16.09 -1.48 13.59
CA LEU A 620 -16.64 -2.33 14.65
C LEU A 620 -17.07 -1.47 15.83
N ARG A 621 -18.30 -1.65 16.30
CA ARG A 621 -18.78 -1.01 17.53
C ARG A 621 -19.35 -2.00 18.52
N TYR A 622 -18.50 -2.47 19.43
CA TYR A 622 -18.81 -3.42 20.51
C TYR A 622 -18.73 -2.74 21.88
N THR A 623 -19.74 -2.93 22.74
CA THR A 623 -19.70 -2.53 24.17
C THR A 623 -20.24 -3.64 25.08
N THR A 624 -19.57 -3.88 26.21
CA THR A 624 -20.02 -4.89 27.20
C THR A 624 -21.07 -4.37 28.19
N GLU A 625 -21.12 -3.05 28.41
CA GLU A 625 -22.22 -2.37 29.11
C GLU A 625 -22.51 -1.00 28.45
N ARG A 626 -23.39 -0.21 29.07
CA ARG A 626 -23.87 1.10 28.58
C ARG A 626 -22.92 2.29 28.80
N GLU A 627 -22.05 2.20 29.80
CA GLU A 627 -21.12 3.28 30.12
C GLU A 627 -19.98 3.34 29.09
N TRP A 628 -19.59 4.53 28.68
CA TRP A 628 -18.71 4.76 27.51
C TRP A 628 -17.30 4.14 27.64
N TYR A 629 -16.83 3.86 28.86
CA TYR A 629 -15.54 3.22 29.12
C TYR A 629 -15.56 1.68 28.97
N TRP A 630 -16.70 1.12 28.53
CA TRP A 630 -16.85 -0.28 28.15
C TRP A 630 -16.92 -0.50 26.63
N ILE A 631 -16.63 0.52 25.82
CA ILE A 631 -16.44 0.37 24.37
C ILE A 631 -15.15 -0.40 24.14
N ARG A 632 -15.23 -1.59 23.55
CA ARG A 632 -14.06 -2.38 23.16
C ARG A 632 -13.59 -1.91 21.79
N ARG A 633 -12.48 -1.18 21.77
CA ARG A 633 -11.82 -0.76 20.52
C ARG A 633 -11.08 -1.94 19.89
N ILE A 634 -10.80 -1.85 18.60
CA ILE A 634 -9.75 -2.68 18.00
C ILE A 634 -8.40 -2.19 18.55
N ALA A 635 -7.59 -3.14 18.97
CA ALA A 635 -6.25 -3.02 19.52
C ALA A 635 -5.27 -3.79 18.63
N ARG A 636 -3.96 -3.60 18.87
CA ARG A 636 -2.85 -4.15 18.05
C ARG A 636 -3.00 -3.88 16.54
N VAL A 637 -3.64 -2.76 16.17
CA VAL A 637 -4.08 -2.50 14.79
C VAL A 637 -2.89 -2.37 13.86
N ARG A 638 -2.79 -3.27 12.87
CA ARG A 638 -1.74 -3.30 11.86
C ARG A 638 -2.35 -2.93 10.51
N SER A 639 -1.75 -1.96 9.83
CA SER A 639 -2.14 -1.51 8.50
C SER A 639 -1.23 -2.14 7.44
N ALA A 640 -1.74 -3.13 6.69
CA ALA A 640 -1.05 -3.69 5.53
C ALA A 640 -1.44 -2.91 4.28
N TYR A 641 -0.46 -2.33 3.58
CA TYR A 641 -0.67 -1.57 2.36
C TYR A 641 -0.29 -2.45 1.17
N THR A 642 -1.29 -3.07 0.55
CA THR A 642 -1.12 -3.98 -0.60
C THR A 642 -1.04 -3.16 -1.88
N ALA A 643 -1.99 -2.24 -2.09
CA ALA A 643 -2.06 -1.34 -3.23
C ALA A 643 -2.53 0.07 -2.78
N VAL A 644 -1.93 1.12 -3.34
CA VAL A 644 -2.20 2.52 -2.94
C VAL A 644 -2.97 3.33 -3.99
N GLY A 645 -3.57 2.65 -4.98
CA GLY A 645 -4.04 3.24 -6.25
C GLY A 645 -3.05 3.00 -7.39
N PRO A 646 -3.22 3.64 -8.57
CA PRO A 646 -4.18 4.71 -8.90
C PRO A 646 -5.60 4.29 -9.30
N ASN A 647 -5.88 3.03 -9.65
CA ASN A 647 -7.23 2.57 -10.05
C ASN A 647 -8.05 2.03 -8.87
N LEU A 648 -7.41 1.30 -7.96
CA LEU A 648 -8.03 0.63 -6.83
C LEU A 648 -7.05 0.59 -5.65
N THR A 649 -7.51 0.99 -4.46
CA THR A 649 -6.72 0.87 -3.23
C THR A 649 -6.98 -0.48 -2.55
N ASP A 650 -5.99 -0.96 -1.80
CA ASP A 650 -6.09 -2.13 -0.93
C ASP A 650 -5.19 -1.87 0.27
N VAL A 651 -5.83 -1.52 1.40
CA VAL A 651 -5.18 -1.35 2.69
C VAL A 651 -6.01 -2.06 3.75
N THR A 652 -5.44 -3.10 4.35
CA THR A 652 -6.10 -3.93 5.37
C THR A 652 -5.73 -3.45 6.77
N TYR A 653 -6.73 -3.12 7.60
CA TYR A 653 -6.59 -2.85 9.03
C TYR A 653 -7.03 -4.06 9.84
N ALA A 654 -6.09 -4.76 10.48
CA ALA A 654 -6.38 -5.97 11.25
C ALA A 654 -5.92 -5.87 12.72
N GLY A 655 -6.64 -6.54 13.62
CA GLY A 655 -6.31 -6.59 15.04
C GLY A 655 -7.31 -7.44 15.86
N VAL A 656 -7.31 -7.24 17.19
CA VAL A 656 -8.28 -7.88 18.11
C VAL A 656 -8.87 -6.83 19.04
N THR A 657 -10.05 -7.07 19.62
CA THR A 657 -10.65 -6.13 20.59
C THR A 657 -9.80 -5.96 21.86
N THR A 658 -9.98 -4.85 22.58
CA THR A 658 -9.23 -4.54 23.84
C THR A 658 -9.41 -5.58 24.95
N ASP A 659 -10.45 -6.43 24.88
CA ASP A 659 -10.66 -7.58 25.77
C ASP A 659 -10.17 -8.93 25.18
N GLY A 660 -9.63 -8.94 23.95
CA GLY A 660 -9.07 -10.11 23.28
C GLY A 660 -10.09 -11.07 22.66
N ARG A 661 -11.36 -10.67 22.57
CA ARG A 661 -12.49 -11.60 22.31
C ARG A 661 -12.97 -11.66 20.87
N ILE A 662 -12.76 -10.61 20.09
CA ILE A 662 -13.14 -10.57 18.67
C ILE A 662 -11.88 -10.19 17.88
N LYS A 663 -11.41 -11.08 17.01
CA LYS A 663 -10.48 -10.73 15.94
C LYS A 663 -11.26 -10.02 14.84
N ALA A 664 -10.70 -8.94 14.30
CA ALA A 664 -11.35 -8.07 13.34
C ALA A 664 -10.37 -7.68 12.23
N SER A 665 -10.83 -7.76 10.99
CA SER A 665 -10.15 -7.23 9.80
C SER A 665 -11.10 -6.34 9.00
N ALA A 666 -10.58 -5.24 8.47
CA ALA A 666 -11.33 -4.30 7.63
C ALA A 666 -10.45 -3.78 6.49
N THR A 667 -10.86 -4.03 5.25
CA THR A 667 -10.12 -3.64 4.03
C THR A 667 -10.99 -2.71 3.17
N PRO A 668 -10.86 -1.38 3.32
CA PRO A 668 -11.45 -0.41 2.40
C PRO A 668 -10.66 -0.32 1.08
N HIS A 669 -11.41 -0.47 -0.01
CA HIS A 669 -10.98 -0.29 -1.38
C HIS A 669 -11.67 0.95 -1.97
N LEU A 670 -10.98 2.09 -2.03
CA LEU A 670 -11.43 3.25 -2.80
C LEU A 670 -11.21 2.99 -4.30
N ILE A 671 -12.20 3.35 -5.10
CA ILE A 671 -12.28 3.03 -6.53
C ILE A 671 -12.11 4.33 -7.35
N ALA A 672 -11.20 4.34 -8.32
CA ALA A 672 -11.10 5.45 -9.27
C ALA A 672 -12.38 5.55 -10.12
N SER A 673 -13.07 6.67 -10.01
CA SER A 673 -14.40 6.91 -10.59
C SER A 673 -14.58 8.37 -11.02
N ASP A 674 -15.69 8.65 -11.71
CA ASP A 674 -16.11 9.95 -12.21
C ASP A 674 -17.37 10.51 -11.51
N ASP A 675 -18.02 9.72 -10.64
CA ASP A 675 -19.37 9.98 -10.13
C ASP A 675 -19.43 10.45 -8.66
N LEU A 676 -18.89 9.67 -7.72
CA LEU A 676 -18.95 9.94 -6.29
C LEU A 676 -17.85 9.16 -5.52
N VAL A 677 -17.68 9.44 -4.23
CA VAL A 677 -16.84 8.58 -3.38
C VAL A 677 -17.56 7.25 -3.15
N ARG A 678 -16.96 6.18 -3.66
CA ARG A 678 -17.43 4.79 -3.59
C ARG A 678 -16.29 3.92 -3.04
N THR A 679 -16.53 3.29 -1.89
CA THR A 679 -15.56 2.42 -1.24
C THR A 679 -16.20 1.06 -0.99
N TYR A 680 -15.61 -0.02 -1.50
CA TYR A 680 -15.94 -1.37 -1.03
C TYR A 680 -15.16 -1.64 0.24
N ILE A 681 -15.85 -2.01 1.32
CA ILE A 681 -15.23 -2.32 2.60
C ILE A 681 -15.49 -3.80 2.88
N HIS A 682 -14.44 -4.61 2.76
CA HIS A 682 -14.46 -6.01 3.20
C HIS A 682 -14.27 -6.02 4.71
N LEU A 683 -15.10 -6.79 5.41
CA LEU A 683 -15.13 -6.87 6.87
C LEU A 683 -15.20 -8.34 7.26
N SER A 684 -14.29 -8.80 8.14
CA SER A 684 -14.30 -10.16 8.68
C SER A 684 -14.06 -10.13 10.19
N PHE A 685 -14.86 -10.89 10.93
CA PHE A 685 -14.84 -10.96 12.38
C PHE A 685 -14.87 -12.42 12.85
N GLU A 686 -13.95 -12.78 13.75
CA GLU A 686 -13.88 -14.11 14.38
C GLU A 686 -14.02 -13.96 15.90
N PHE A 687 -14.98 -14.68 16.48
CA PHE A 687 -15.26 -14.64 17.92
C PHE A 687 -14.40 -15.67 18.67
N LEU A 688 -13.29 -15.21 19.24
CA LEU A 688 -12.30 -16.03 19.93
C LEU A 688 -12.77 -16.51 21.32
N GLU A 689 -13.66 -15.74 21.98
CA GLU A 689 -14.32 -16.11 23.23
C GLU A 689 -15.84 -15.86 23.15
N ASP A 690 -16.60 -16.46 24.09
CA ASP A 690 -18.03 -16.16 24.29
C ASP A 690 -18.24 -14.67 24.62
N VAL A 691 -18.85 -13.92 23.69
CA VAL A 691 -19.13 -12.49 23.82
C VAL A 691 -20.57 -12.28 24.29
N THR A 692 -20.73 -11.49 25.36
CA THR A 692 -22.02 -10.87 25.74
C THR A 692 -21.90 -9.36 25.58
N TYR A 693 -22.91 -8.71 24.99
CA TYR A 693 -22.88 -7.28 24.67
C TYR A 693 -24.11 -6.50 25.18
N ASP A 694 -23.97 -5.19 25.37
CA ASP A 694 -25.12 -4.25 25.40
C ASP A 694 -25.38 -3.70 23.99
N ARG A 695 -24.31 -3.43 23.24
CA ARG A 695 -24.31 -2.95 21.84
C ARG A 695 -23.24 -3.67 21.02
N LEU A 696 -23.61 -4.06 19.79
CA LEU A 696 -22.72 -4.66 18.80
C LEU A 696 -23.19 -4.25 17.41
N ALA A 697 -22.28 -3.69 16.61
CA ALA A 697 -22.48 -3.38 15.20
C ALA A 697 -21.22 -3.72 14.39
N PHE A 698 -21.41 -4.39 13.26
CA PHE A 698 -20.35 -4.84 12.34
C PHE A 698 -20.03 -3.79 11.25
N PHE A 699 -20.82 -2.73 11.16
CA PHE A 699 -20.47 -1.47 10.50
C PHE A 699 -21.40 -0.37 11.04
N GLN A 700 -20.90 0.86 11.21
CA GLN A 700 -21.70 1.99 11.70
C GLN A 700 -21.47 3.24 10.84
N VAL A 701 -22.53 3.81 10.25
CA VAL A 701 -22.49 5.16 9.63
C VAL A 701 -23.04 6.22 10.59
N ALA A 702 -22.49 7.45 10.54
CA ALA A 702 -22.72 8.52 11.52
C ALA A 702 -22.24 8.11 12.92
N ALA A 703 -20.94 7.87 13.03
CA ALA A 703 -20.25 7.42 14.24
C ALA A 703 -20.48 8.32 15.46
N ASP A 704 -20.54 7.71 16.65
CA ASP A 704 -20.93 8.34 17.92
C ASP A 704 -20.30 9.71 18.25
N ASN A 705 -19.06 9.94 17.81
CA ASN A 705 -18.27 11.15 18.11
C ASN A 705 -17.93 11.96 16.85
N TYR A 706 -18.53 11.62 15.71
CA TYR A 706 -18.34 12.25 14.39
C TYR A 706 -19.67 12.27 13.60
N SER A 707 -20.76 12.53 14.32
CA SER A 707 -22.14 12.61 13.82
C SER A 707 -22.76 13.99 14.11
N ASP A 708 -22.00 15.06 13.92
CA ASP A 708 -22.45 16.45 14.12
C ASP A 708 -22.84 17.16 12.81
N ASN A 709 -23.33 16.37 11.85
CA ASN A 709 -23.52 16.75 10.44
C ASN A 709 -24.98 17.06 10.08
N GLY A 710 -25.94 16.85 10.98
CA GLY A 710 -27.26 17.49 10.91
C GLY A 710 -28.19 17.08 9.75
N PHE A 711 -28.11 15.84 9.25
CA PHE A 711 -29.13 15.24 8.37
C PHE A 711 -30.53 15.32 9.00
N GLN A 712 -31.54 15.64 8.21
CA GLN A 712 -32.93 15.77 8.65
C GLN A 712 -33.75 14.51 8.41
N TYR A 713 -33.39 13.67 7.43
CA TYR A 713 -34.11 12.43 7.10
C TYR A 713 -33.19 11.20 7.11
N MET A 714 -33.82 10.05 7.37
CA MET A 714 -33.21 8.73 7.35
C MET A 714 -34.13 7.77 6.58
N ALA A 715 -33.55 6.94 5.72
CA ALA A 715 -34.27 5.93 4.96
C ALA A 715 -33.52 4.60 4.93
N TYR A 716 -34.26 3.50 4.73
CA TYR A 716 -33.69 2.19 4.45
C TYR A 716 -34.63 1.37 3.57
N GLY A 717 -34.07 0.37 2.88
CA GLY A 717 -34.80 -0.48 1.96
C GLY A 717 -33.90 -1.52 1.28
N ASN A 718 -34.35 -1.99 0.13
CA ASN A 718 -33.67 -2.98 -0.71
C ASN A 718 -33.81 -2.60 -2.20
N ALA A 719 -33.30 -3.40 -3.13
CA ALA A 719 -33.41 -3.19 -4.57
C ALA A 719 -34.87 -3.08 -5.08
N SER A 720 -35.82 -3.68 -4.37
CA SER A 720 -37.26 -3.62 -4.71
C SER A 720 -37.96 -2.33 -4.25
N GLY A 721 -37.39 -1.57 -3.31
CA GLY A 721 -37.94 -0.28 -2.90
C GLY A 721 -37.55 0.20 -1.49
N VAL A 722 -38.08 1.38 -1.15
CA VAL A 722 -37.96 2.00 0.17
C VAL A 722 -38.86 1.28 1.18
N MET A 723 -38.29 0.78 2.27
CA MET A 723 -39.04 0.17 3.38
C MET A 723 -39.44 1.20 4.44
N ALA A 724 -38.59 2.19 4.69
CA ALA A 724 -38.88 3.34 5.53
C ALA A 724 -38.23 4.62 4.98
N ASP A 725 -38.95 5.73 5.09
CA ASP A 725 -38.51 7.11 4.89
C ASP A 725 -39.13 7.90 6.05
N THR A 726 -38.29 8.58 6.85
CA THR A 726 -38.72 9.23 8.09
C THR A 726 -37.71 10.28 8.55
N ALA A 727 -38.19 11.30 9.26
CA ALA A 727 -37.31 12.30 9.86
C ALA A 727 -36.39 11.68 10.93
N VAL A 728 -35.16 12.19 11.02
CA VAL A 728 -34.16 11.85 12.04
C VAL A 728 -34.70 12.18 13.44
N ARG A 729 -34.54 11.24 14.38
CA ARG A 729 -35.11 11.36 15.73
C ARG A 729 -34.31 12.34 16.58
N THR A 730 -34.83 13.55 16.77
CA THR A 730 -34.21 14.57 17.64
C THR A 730 -34.17 14.12 19.11
N SER A 731 -32.97 14.04 19.68
CA SER A 731 -32.70 13.54 21.04
C SER A 731 -31.43 14.16 21.60
N THR A 732 -31.40 14.51 22.90
CA THR A 732 -30.17 14.97 23.58
C THR A 732 -29.50 13.87 24.40
N THR A 733 -29.87 12.60 24.14
CA THR A 733 -29.36 11.41 24.84
C THR A 733 -29.00 10.35 23.82
N ARG A 734 -27.88 9.65 24.02
CA ARG A 734 -27.44 8.54 23.17
C ARG A 734 -28.12 7.23 23.58
N GLY A 735 -28.33 6.31 22.63
CA GLY A 735 -28.93 4.99 22.88
C GLY A 735 -29.96 4.56 21.82
N TYR A 736 -30.38 3.29 21.87
CA TYR A 736 -31.62 2.86 21.21
C TYR A 736 -32.83 3.47 21.93
N ALA A 737 -33.84 3.93 21.19
CA ALA A 737 -35.04 4.51 21.81
C ALA A 737 -36.04 3.44 22.29
N SER A 738 -35.98 2.25 21.70
CA SER A 738 -36.74 1.05 22.06
C SER A 738 -36.03 -0.21 21.57
N ASP A 739 -36.41 -1.38 22.08
CA ASP A 739 -35.89 -2.67 21.58
C ASP A 739 -36.30 -2.95 20.11
N GLY A 740 -37.41 -2.36 19.64
CA GLY A 740 -37.83 -2.41 18.23
C GLY A 740 -37.03 -1.50 17.28
N ASP A 741 -36.00 -0.82 17.80
CA ASP A 741 -35.00 -0.09 17.01
C ASP A 741 -33.71 -0.92 16.81
N ARG A 742 -33.75 -2.22 17.12
CA ARG A 742 -32.61 -3.14 17.06
C ARG A 742 -32.92 -4.33 16.17
N GLY A 743 -31.94 -4.81 15.43
CA GLY A 743 -32.05 -6.03 14.62
C GLY A 743 -33.26 -6.01 13.68
N ILE A 744 -33.46 -4.91 12.96
CA ILE A 744 -34.54 -4.76 11.98
C ILE A 744 -34.15 -5.51 10.71
N GLU A 745 -34.90 -6.54 10.34
CA GLU A 745 -34.70 -7.31 9.11
C GLU A 745 -34.85 -6.41 7.86
N VAL A 746 -33.85 -6.42 6.98
CA VAL A 746 -33.89 -5.73 5.68
C VAL A 746 -33.78 -6.78 4.56
N ALA A 747 -34.76 -7.67 4.50
CA ALA A 747 -34.79 -8.78 3.55
C ALA A 747 -35.00 -8.31 2.10
N GLY A 748 -34.35 -9.01 1.16
CA GLY A 748 -34.34 -8.71 -0.28
C GLY A 748 -32.93 -8.43 -0.79
N ASP A 749 -32.80 -8.25 -2.11
CA ASP A 749 -31.51 -8.00 -2.76
C ASP A 749 -31.03 -6.56 -2.49
N ASP A 750 -29.71 -6.36 -2.43
CA ASP A 750 -29.05 -5.07 -2.12
C ASP A 750 -29.66 -4.25 -0.97
N PRO A 751 -29.68 -4.76 0.29
CA PRO A 751 -30.15 -4.00 1.44
C PRO A 751 -29.34 -2.71 1.67
N TRP A 752 -30.02 -1.58 1.83
CA TRP A 752 -29.38 -0.26 1.88
C TRP A 752 -29.94 0.66 2.98
N VAL A 753 -29.11 1.62 3.41
CA VAL A 753 -29.45 2.68 4.37
C VAL A 753 -28.97 4.04 3.88
N PHE A 754 -29.66 5.13 4.27
CA PHE A 754 -29.37 6.49 3.79
C PHE A 754 -29.67 7.57 4.85
N LEU A 755 -28.80 8.58 4.91
CA LEU A 755 -28.95 9.82 5.68
C LEU A 755 -28.80 11.01 4.72
N TYR A 756 -29.79 11.90 4.69
CA TYR A 756 -29.90 12.96 3.68
C TYR A 756 -30.63 14.22 4.21
N ASP A 757 -30.71 15.25 3.36
CA ASP A 757 -31.14 16.61 3.74
C ASP A 757 -30.28 17.12 4.91
N ASN A 758 -28.98 17.27 4.64
CA ASN A 758 -28.04 17.85 5.59
C ASN A 758 -28.35 19.34 5.76
N SER A 759 -28.67 19.76 6.99
CA SER A 759 -29.07 21.14 7.29
C SER A 759 -27.92 22.12 7.57
N ILE A 760 -26.66 21.68 7.51
CA ILE A 760 -25.50 22.45 7.98
C ILE A 760 -24.88 23.29 6.88
N ILE A 761 -25.28 24.57 6.89
CA ILE A 761 -24.52 25.68 6.30
C ILE A 761 -23.61 26.24 7.41
N ARG A 762 -22.28 26.04 7.31
CA ARG A 762 -21.32 26.53 8.30
C ARG A 762 -21.34 28.07 8.37
N ILE A 763 -21.31 28.62 9.59
CA ILE A 763 -21.53 30.06 9.87
C ILE A 763 -20.35 30.94 9.40
N ASN A 764 -19.16 30.37 9.34
CA ASN A 764 -17.96 31.06 8.90
C ASN A 764 -17.85 30.98 7.36
N PRO A 765 -17.81 32.11 6.61
CA PRO A 765 -17.89 32.09 5.15
C PRO A 765 -16.77 31.34 4.43
N THR A 766 -15.63 31.09 5.08
CA THR A 766 -14.50 30.32 4.52
C THR A 766 -14.72 28.82 4.51
N ASP A 767 -15.62 28.31 5.34
CA ASP A 767 -15.74 26.88 5.60
C ASP A 767 -16.73 26.28 4.58
N PRO A 768 -16.41 25.14 3.92
CA PRO A 768 -17.31 24.52 2.96
C PRO A 768 -18.70 24.19 3.56
N PRO A 769 -19.81 24.39 2.81
CA PRO A 769 -21.12 23.84 3.17
C PRO A 769 -21.07 22.32 3.23
N GLU A 770 -21.76 21.75 4.22
CA GLU A 770 -21.89 20.30 4.40
C GLU A 770 -23.25 19.81 3.85
N ASN A 771 -24.21 20.72 3.70
CA ASN A 771 -25.53 20.53 3.10
C ASN A 771 -25.55 20.10 1.61
N LEU A 772 -24.40 19.75 1.02
CA LEU A 772 -24.25 19.39 -0.40
C LEU A 772 -23.79 17.92 -0.58
N GLY A 773 -23.70 17.13 0.49
CA GLY A 773 -23.48 15.68 0.41
C GLY A 773 -24.49 14.90 1.26
N ASN A 774 -24.85 13.71 0.80
CA ASN A 774 -25.61 12.72 1.56
C ASN A 774 -24.72 11.49 1.81
N VAL A 775 -25.08 10.60 2.75
CA VAL A 775 -24.26 9.43 3.08
C VAL A 775 -25.11 8.17 3.28
N GLY A 776 -24.63 7.03 2.81
CA GLY A 776 -25.31 5.75 2.95
C GLY A 776 -24.40 4.55 2.71
N TYR A 777 -24.94 3.35 2.85
CA TYR A 777 -24.27 2.13 2.40
C TYR A 777 -25.24 1.09 1.84
N VAL A 778 -24.72 0.23 0.96
CA VAL A 778 -25.38 -1.00 0.49
C VAL A 778 -24.61 -2.19 1.06
N VAL A 779 -25.32 -3.20 1.54
CA VAL A 779 -24.76 -4.50 1.91
C VAL A 779 -24.76 -5.37 0.64
N ARG A 780 -23.59 -5.53 0.02
CA ARG A 780 -23.41 -6.32 -1.22
C ARG A 780 -23.15 -7.81 -0.93
N HIS A 781 -22.59 -8.11 0.25
CA HIS A 781 -22.51 -9.46 0.81
C HIS A 781 -22.66 -9.39 2.33
N PHE A 782 -23.28 -10.42 2.92
CA PHE A 782 -23.33 -10.65 4.36
C PHE A 782 -23.52 -12.14 4.64
N GLU A 783 -22.62 -12.74 5.41
CA GLU A 783 -22.79 -14.08 5.98
C GLU A 783 -22.29 -14.10 7.43
N ALA A 784 -23.06 -14.73 8.31
CA ALA A 784 -22.73 -14.84 9.72
C ALA A 784 -23.01 -16.27 10.21
N ASP A 785 -21.98 -17.06 10.53
CA ASP A 785 -22.16 -18.32 11.26
C ASP A 785 -22.16 -18.02 12.76
N ILE A 786 -23.35 -17.99 13.37
CA ILE A 786 -23.52 -17.75 14.80
C ILE A 786 -23.88 -19.06 15.51
N GLY A 787 -22.84 -19.74 16.00
CA GLY A 787 -22.98 -20.99 16.75
C GLY A 787 -23.41 -22.20 15.92
N GLY A 788 -22.95 -22.30 14.67
CA GLY A 788 -23.33 -23.35 13.72
C GLY A 788 -24.67 -23.06 13.04
N THR A 789 -25.01 -21.79 12.81
CA THR A 789 -26.25 -21.35 12.17
C THR A 789 -25.98 -20.12 11.32
N ILE A 790 -26.10 -20.30 10.01
CA ILE A 790 -25.81 -19.28 9.00
C ILE A 790 -26.98 -18.27 8.89
N VAL A 791 -26.65 -16.99 9.00
CA VAL A 791 -27.57 -15.87 8.77
C VAL A 791 -27.02 -15.02 7.61
N THR A 792 -27.71 -15.02 6.48
CA THR A 792 -27.34 -14.21 5.28
C THR A 792 -28.21 -12.97 5.08
N THR A 793 -29.34 -12.84 5.79
CA THR A 793 -30.15 -11.61 5.75
C THR A 793 -29.53 -10.58 6.70
N PRO A 794 -29.05 -9.41 6.20
CA PRO A 794 -28.53 -8.37 7.07
C PRO A 794 -29.66 -7.70 7.86
N HIS A 795 -29.35 -7.30 9.10
CA HIS A 795 -30.28 -6.60 9.97
C HIS A 795 -29.69 -5.25 10.38
N VAL A 796 -30.51 -4.19 10.45
CA VAL A 796 -30.05 -2.84 10.83
C VAL A 796 -30.58 -2.43 12.19
N SER A 797 -29.75 -1.74 12.97
CA SER A 797 -30.14 -1.11 14.24
C SER A 797 -30.04 0.42 14.15
N LEU A 798 -30.96 1.12 14.81
CA LEU A 798 -31.14 2.59 14.73
C LEU A 798 -30.72 3.23 16.06
N TYR A 799 -29.44 3.55 16.20
CA TYR A 799 -28.87 4.12 17.41
C TYR A 799 -28.97 5.66 17.40
N GLN A 800 -29.49 6.28 18.47
CA GLN A 800 -29.48 7.74 18.60
C GLN A 800 -28.07 8.20 19.00
N THR A 801 -27.49 9.09 18.21
CA THR A 801 -26.23 9.76 18.53
C THR A 801 -26.47 11.23 18.86
N TYR A 802 -25.55 11.82 19.63
CA TYR A 802 -25.59 13.24 19.98
C TYR A 802 -24.16 13.77 20.08
N ASN A 803 -23.74 14.55 19.09
CA ASN A 803 -22.39 15.11 18.97
C ASN A 803 -22.45 16.59 18.56
N GLY A 804 -21.50 17.42 18.98
CA GLY A 804 -21.44 18.86 18.64
C GLY A 804 -22.62 19.74 19.09
N GLY A 805 -23.70 19.16 19.64
CA GLY A 805 -24.99 19.82 19.86
C GLY A 805 -26.09 19.38 18.88
N PHE A 806 -25.77 18.53 17.91
CA PHE A 806 -26.68 17.93 16.94
C PHE A 806 -27.10 16.53 17.40
N ALA A 807 -28.36 16.20 17.14
CA ALA A 807 -28.91 14.85 17.29
C ALA A 807 -28.93 14.17 15.92
N GLN A 808 -28.45 12.93 15.83
CA GLN A 808 -28.50 12.15 14.59
C GLN A 808 -29.00 10.73 14.88
N THR A 809 -29.36 10.01 13.83
CA THR A 809 -29.58 8.55 13.90
C THR A 809 -28.45 7.89 13.13
N SER A 810 -27.85 6.88 13.74
CA SER A 810 -26.81 6.06 13.17
C SER A 810 -27.40 4.72 12.75
N PHE A 811 -27.04 4.26 11.56
CA PHE A 811 -27.39 2.92 11.07
C PHE A 811 -26.26 1.96 11.35
N GLU A 812 -26.60 0.87 12.03
CA GLU A 812 -25.69 -0.17 12.48
C GLU A 812 -25.99 -1.49 11.78
N LEU A 813 -25.04 -2.05 11.03
CA LEU A 813 -25.16 -3.44 10.55
C LEU A 813 -25.04 -4.38 11.75
N SER A 814 -26.00 -5.29 11.89
CA SER A 814 -26.26 -6.04 13.12
C SER A 814 -26.94 -7.39 12.83
N LEU A 815 -27.17 -8.16 13.90
CA LEU A 815 -27.89 -9.45 13.88
C LEU A 815 -29.36 -9.26 14.34
N PRO A 816 -30.23 -10.27 14.15
CA PRO A 816 -31.61 -10.19 14.63
C PRO A 816 -31.67 -10.02 16.16
N TYR A 817 -32.66 -9.28 16.67
CA TYR A 817 -32.78 -8.98 18.10
C TYR A 817 -34.18 -9.35 18.63
N GLU A 818 -34.37 -10.62 18.92
CA GLU A 818 -35.63 -11.20 19.41
C GLU A 818 -35.45 -12.12 20.64
N ASP A 819 -36.24 -11.90 21.71
CA ASP A 819 -36.19 -12.70 22.94
C ASP A 819 -36.45 -14.19 22.67
N GLY A 820 -35.47 -15.04 22.99
CA GLY A 820 -35.48 -16.47 22.66
C GLY A 820 -34.65 -16.83 21.43
N ALA A 821 -34.17 -15.84 20.67
CA ALA A 821 -33.13 -15.89 19.63
C ALA A 821 -33.04 -17.22 18.86
N ALA A 822 -34.11 -17.59 18.15
CA ALA A 822 -34.19 -18.88 17.48
C ALA A 822 -33.29 -18.99 16.23
N TRP A 823 -32.79 -17.85 15.77
CA TRP A 823 -31.77 -17.69 14.73
C TRP A 823 -30.34 -18.00 15.20
N CYS A 824 -30.09 -18.02 16.51
CA CYS A 824 -28.77 -18.24 17.11
C CYS A 824 -28.68 -19.72 17.52
N GLY A 825 -27.69 -20.45 16.99
CA GLY A 825 -27.60 -21.90 17.14
C GLY A 825 -27.44 -22.39 18.58
N ALA A 826 -27.43 -23.71 18.79
CA ALA A 826 -26.93 -24.26 20.07
C ALA A 826 -25.40 -24.14 20.05
N PRO A 827 -24.80 -23.18 20.77
CA PRO A 827 -25.03 -23.05 22.22
C PRO A 827 -25.71 -21.78 22.75
N CYS A 828 -26.18 -20.83 21.93
CA CYS A 828 -26.67 -19.50 22.34
C CYS A 828 -27.80 -19.47 23.39
N GLY A 829 -28.50 -20.59 23.62
CA GLY A 829 -29.49 -20.73 24.70
C GLY A 829 -30.74 -19.86 24.57
N GLY A 830 -30.93 -19.19 23.43
CA GLY A 830 -32.00 -18.21 23.19
C GLY A 830 -31.71 -16.81 23.75
N GLN A 831 -30.44 -16.44 23.93
CA GLN A 831 -30.03 -15.10 24.35
C GLN A 831 -29.92 -14.12 23.17
N THR A 832 -30.49 -12.93 23.31
CA THR A 832 -30.53 -11.84 22.31
C THR A 832 -29.22 -11.10 22.08
N ASN A 833 -28.28 -11.23 23.02
CA ASN A 833 -27.12 -10.36 23.16
C ASN A 833 -25.84 -11.15 23.43
N PHE A 834 -25.76 -12.35 22.85
CA PHE A 834 -24.70 -13.32 23.06
C PHE A 834 -24.26 -13.93 21.73
N ILE A 835 -22.95 -14.04 21.52
CA ILE A 835 -22.34 -14.76 20.40
C ILE A 835 -21.30 -15.73 20.98
N PRO A 836 -21.37 -17.04 20.66
CA PRO A 836 -20.43 -18.02 21.18
C PRO A 836 -19.08 -17.99 20.48
N ALA A 837 -18.05 -18.49 21.17
CA ALA A 837 -16.74 -18.71 20.60
C ALA A 837 -16.80 -19.62 19.35
N GLY A 838 -15.97 -19.32 18.34
CA GLY A 838 -15.95 -19.98 17.04
C GLY A 838 -17.00 -19.50 16.04
N SER A 839 -17.76 -18.45 16.36
CA SER A 839 -18.65 -17.78 15.41
C SER A 839 -17.87 -16.85 14.47
N THR A 840 -18.36 -16.65 13.26
CA THR A 840 -17.79 -15.72 12.27
C THR A 840 -18.84 -14.77 11.69
N VAL A 841 -18.41 -13.60 11.23
CA VAL A 841 -19.23 -12.66 10.45
C VAL A 841 -18.37 -12.04 9.35
N GLU A 842 -18.83 -12.16 8.10
CA GLU A 842 -18.20 -11.57 6.92
C GLU A 842 -19.19 -10.68 6.17
N ALA A 843 -18.72 -9.54 5.67
CA ALA A 843 -19.56 -8.59 4.95
C ALA A 843 -18.77 -7.78 3.91
N VAL A 844 -19.43 -7.44 2.80
CA VAL A 844 -18.93 -6.44 1.84
C VAL A 844 -19.90 -5.26 1.82
N ILE A 845 -19.42 -4.12 2.27
CA ILE A 845 -20.18 -2.87 2.37
C ILE A 845 -19.76 -1.95 1.23
N GLU A 846 -20.69 -1.56 0.36
CA GLU A 846 -20.47 -0.45 -0.56
C GLU A 846 -20.85 0.84 0.16
N TYR A 847 -19.84 1.57 0.66
CA TYR A 847 -20.01 2.86 1.32
C TYR A 847 -20.04 3.98 0.29
N LEU A 848 -21.04 4.86 0.39
CA LEU A 848 -21.42 5.79 -0.67
C LEU A 848 -21.66 7.20 -0.15
N VAL A 849 -21.07 8.18 -0.85
CA VAL A 849 -21.13 9.60 -0.50
C VAL A 849 -21.71 10.44 -1.66
N PRO A 850 -22.98 10.20 -2.08
CA PRO A 850 -23.57 10.89 -3.22
C PRO A 850 -23.77 12.38 -2.99
N PRO A 851 -23.68 13.21 -4.05
CA PRO A 851 -23.92 14.63 -3.97
C PRO A 851 -25.40 14.94 -3.63
N ALA A 852 -25.63 16.07 -2.97
CA ALA A 852 -26.95 16.56 -2.58
C ALA A 852 -27.38 17.85 -3.32
N GLY A 853 -26.52 18.36 -4.21
CA GLY A 853 -26.74 19.53 -5.07
C GLY A 853 -25.42 20.08 -5.62
N GLU A 854 -25.49 21.06 -6.52
CA GLU A 854 -24.35 21.84 -7.05
C GLU A 854 -23.18 20.98 -7.60
N TYR A 855 -23.49 19.86 -8.27
CA TYR A 855 -22.50 18.96 -8.88
C TYR A 855 -21.94 19.52 -10.21
N TYR A 856 -20.68 19.23 -10.49
CA TYR A 856 -19.96 19.67 -11.70
C TYR A 856 -19.19 18.56 -12.43
N GLY A 857 -19.35 17.30 -12.04
CA GLY A 857 -18.74 16.15 -12.73
C GLY A 857 -19.48 15.74 -14.00
N ASP A 858 -18.82 14.96 -14.86
CA ASP A 858 -19.31 14.60 -16.21
C ASP A 858 -20.04 13.23 -16.27
N SER A 859 -20.65 12.78 -15.16
CA SER A 859 -21.16 11.40 -15.05
C SER A 859 -22.57 11.25 -15.62
N ASP A 860 -22.68 10.56 -16.77
CA ASP A 860 -23.91 10.27 -17.53
C ASP A 860 -25.13 9.90 -16.66
N TRP A 861 -24.92 9.10 -15.60
CA TRP A 861 -26.03 8.61 -14.78
C TRP A 861 -26.55 9.63 -13.76
N LEU A 862 -25.69 10.53 -13.29
CA LEU A 862 -26.06 11.64 -12.38
C LEU A 862 -26.70 12.78 -13.17
N ASP A 863 -26.16 13.12 -14.34
CA ASP A 863 -26.76 14.08 -15.28
C ASP A 863 -28.14 13.62 -15.78
N GLY A 864 -28.31 12.30 -15.93
CA GLY A 864 -29.60 11.66 -16.23
C GLY A 864 -30.56 11.52 -15.03
N PHE A 865 -30.16 11.88 -13.81
CA PHE A 865 -30.98 11.70 -12.60
C PHE A 865 -31.75 12.98 -12.23
N ASP A 866 -33.03 12.86 -11.90
CA ASP A 866 -33.90 14.01 -11.61
C ASP A 866 -33.38 14.79 -10.39
N THR A 867 -32.98 16.04 -10.60
CA THR A 867 -32.37 16.90 -9.56
C THR A 867 -33.31 17.22 -8.40
N THR A 868 -34.61 16.93 -8.51
CA THR A 868 -35.55 17.01 -7.39
C THR A 868 -35.52 15.79 -6.45
N GLU A 869 -34.94 14.67 -6.90
CA GLU A 869 -34.79 13.41 -6.14
C GLU A 869 -33.43 13.26 -5.43
N TRP A 870 -32.52 14.23 -5.59
CA TRP A 870 -31.17 14.20 -5.00
C TRP A 870 -31.15 14.31 -3.46
N GLN A 871 -32.25 14.76 -2.86
CA GLN A 871 -32.46 14.76 -1.41
C GLN A 871 -33.70 13.91 -1.06
N SER A 872 -33.76 12.71 -1.62
CA SER A 872 -34.78 11.71 -1.33
C SER A 872 -34.18 10.30 -1.24
N ALA A 873 -34.94 9.37 -0.67
CA ALA A 873 -34.61 7.95 -0.66
C ALA A 873 -34.42 7.32 -2.07
N ASN A 874 -34.89 7.98 -3.14
CA ASN A 874 -34.74 7.47 -4.51
C ASN A 874 -33.30 7.51 -5.02
N MET A 875 -32.46 8.43 -4.52
CA MET A 875 -31.01 8.45 -4.83
C MET A 875 -30.34 7.15 -4.36
N MET A 876 -30.57 6.75 -3.11
CA MET A 876 -29.98 5.52 -2.56
C MET A 876 -30.61 4.26 -3.16
N LEU A 877 -31.91 4.25 -3.41
CA LEU A 877 -32.59 3.14 -4.11
C LEU A 877 -32.01 2.92 -5.52
N LYS A 878 -31.69 4.00 -6.25
CA LYS A 878 -30.99 3.91 -7.54
C LYS A 878 -29.59 3.32 -7.37
N LEU A 879 -28.81 3.81 -6.40
CA LEU A 879 -27.44 3.34 -6.15
C LEU A 879 -27.38 1.86 -5.75
N ALA A 880 -28.31 1.39 -4.92
CA ALA A 880 -28.44 -0.02 -4.59
C ALA A 880 -28.79 -0.85 -5.83
N ARG A 881 -29.98 -0.63 -6.40
CA ARG A 881 -30.55 -1.47 -7.47
C ARG A 881 -29.80 -1.40 -8.80
N ASP A 882 -29.48 -0.19 -9.28
CA ASP A 882 -28.83 -0.02 -10.59
C ASP A 882 -27.30 -0.13 -10.46
N GLY A 883 -26.73 0.16 -9.29
CA GLY A 883 -25.28 0.06 -9.03
C GLY A 883 -24.78 -1.36 -8.79
N ALA A 884 -25.69 -2.33 -8.67
CA ALA A 884 -25.42 -3.76 -8.55
C ALA A 884 -24.72 -4.30 -9.81
N LEU A 885 -23.84 -5.29 -9.61
CA LEU A 885 -23.13 -6.01 -10.65
C LEU A 885 -23.54 -7.48 -10.65
N ASP A 886 -23.72 -8.03 -11.85
CA ASP A 886 -23.78 -9.46 -12.13
C ASP A 886 -22.60 -9.80 -13.05
N VAL A 887 -21.80 -10.81 -12.70
CA VAL A 887 -20.52 -11.12 -13.36
C VAL A 887 -20.36 -12.63 -13.52
N GLU A 888 -20.07 -13.09 -14.74
CA GLU A 888 -19.76 -14.48 -15.07
C GLU A 888 -18.45 -14.53 -15.87
N ALA A 889 -17.46 -15.28 -15.38
CA ALA A 889 -16.20 -15.51 -16.10
C ALA A 889 -16.30 -16.77 -16.98
N SER A 890 -16.04 -16.62 -18.29
CA SER A 890 -15.95 -17.72 -19.26
C SER A 890 -14.52 -18.26 -19.40
N VAL A 891 -13.51 -17.43 -19.12
CA VAL A 891 -12.08 -17.81 -19.01
C VAL A 891 -11.50 -17.16 -17.75
N GLY A 892 -10.63 -17.89 -17.05
CA GLY A 892 -10.21 -17.56 -15.68
C GLY A 892 -11.20 -18.09 -14.64
N THR A 893 -11.11 -17.61 -13.39
CA THR A 893 -12.06 -17.93 -12.30
C THR A 893 -12.43 -16.65 -11.56
N LEU A 894 -13.73 -16.35 -11.43
CA LEU A 894 -14.20 -15.21 -10.63
C LEU A 894 -13.87 -15.43 -9.14
N VAL A 895 -13.08 -14.53 -8.56
CA VAL A 895 -12.68 -14.52 -7.14
C VAL A 895 -13.62 -13.63 -6.34
N SER A 896 -13.98 -12.46 -6.88
CA SER A 896 -14.84 -11.47 -6.22
C SER A 896 -15.63 -10.66 -7.25
N THR A 897 -16.81 -10.16 -6.85
CA THR A 897 -17.65 -9.24 -7.63
C THR A 897 -17.50 -7.77 -7.18
N TYR A 898 -17.02 -7.52 -5.96
CA TYR A 898 -16.95 -6.17 -5.37
C TYR A 898 -15.70 -6.01 -4.46
N PRO A 899 -14.55 -5.50 -4.97
CA PRO A 899 -14.24 -5.20 -6.37
C PRO A 899 -14.26 -6.45 -7.25
N THR A 900 -14.43 -6.29 -8.57
CA THR A 900 -14.41 -7.43 -9.50
C THR A 900 -12.99 -7.95 -9.68
N GLU A 901 -12.77 -9.24 -9.42
CA GLU A 901 -11.48 -9.91 -9.60
C GLU A 901 -11.65 -11.28 -10.25
N VAL A 902 -10.83 -11.56 -11.26
CA VAL A 902 -10.73 -12.85 -11.93
C VAL A 902 -9.30 -13.37 -11.79
N ALA A 903 -9.14 -14.53 -11.17
CA ALA A 903 -7.87 -15.27 -11.20
C ALA A 903 -7.64 -15.79 -12.63
N ALA A 904 -6.45 -15.53 -13.15
CA ALA A 904 -6.10 -15.77 -14.54
C ALA A 904 -6.06 -17.26 -14.90
N ALA A 905 -6.42 -17.56 -16.16
CA ALA A 905 -6.07 -18.80 -16.83
C ALA A 905 -4.66 -18.71 -17.43
N GLU A 906 -4.03 -19.87 -17.64
CA GLU A 906 -2.74 -19.98 -18.32
C GLU A 906 -2.88 -19.68 -19.83
N GLY A 907 -1.83 -19.07 -20.41
CA GLY A 907 -1.73 -18.79 -21.85
C GLY A 907 -2.15 -17.37 -22.27
N ALA A 908 -2.29 -17.16 -23.58
CA ALA A 908 -2.49 -15.84 -24.20
C ALA A 908 -3.87 -15.16 -23.96
N THR A 909 -4.77 -15.77 -23.20
CA THR A 909 -6.04 -15.15 -22.78
C THR A 909 -6.25 -15.43 -21.29
N ALA A 910 -5.80 -14.49 -20.46
CA ALA A 910 -5.83 -14.63 -19.01
C ALA A 910 -7.25 -14.66 -18.44
N GLY A 911 -8.21 -13.97 -19.09
CA GLY A 911 -9.59 -14.05 -18.67
C GLY A 911 -10.56 -13.45 -19.68
N GLU A 912 -11.80 -13.90 -19.62
CA GLU A 912 -12.94 -13.41 -20.40
C GLU A 912 -14.15 -13.45 -19.46
N LEU A 913 -14.93 -12.37 -19.43
CA LEU A 913 -16.06 -12.22 -18.54
C LEU A 913 -17.20 -11.42 -19.18
N THR A 914 -18.42 -11.81 -18.83
CA THR A 914 -19.62 -10.99 -19.03
C THR A 914 -19.91 -10.23 -17.74
N MET A 915 -20.08 -8.92 -17.81
CA MET A 915 -20.49 -8.07 -16.70
C MET A 915 -21.75 -7.28 -17.06
N SER A 916 -22.74 -7.31 -16.18
CA SER A 916 -24.02 -6.60 -16.32
C SER A 916 -24.31 -5.69 -15.12
N GLY A 917 -25.04 -4.61 -15.37
CA GLY A 917 -25.43 -3.62 -14.36
C GLY A 917 -24.36 -2.54 -14.13
N GLY A 918 -24.35 -1.98 -12.92
CA GLY A 918 -23.43 -0.95 -12.48
C GLY A 918 -23.82 0.49 -12.84
N LEU A 919 -23.15 1.44 -12.18
CA LEU A 919 -23.26 2.89 -12.39
C LEU A 919 -21.87 3.54 -12.26
N GLY A 920 -21.48 4.40 -13.20
CA GLY A 920 -20.16 5.05 -13.21
C GLY A 920 -19.06 4.08 -13.67
N PHE A 921 -17.93 4.05 -12.97
CA PHE A 921 -16.83 3.13 -13.24
C PHE A 921 -16.71 2.01 -12.18
N ARG A 922 -16.08 0.90 -12.55
CA ARG A 922 -15.77 -0.22 -11.66
C ARG A 922 -14.33 -0.71 -11.88
N PRO A 923 -13.68 -1.25 -10.84
CA PRO A 923 -12.41 -1.93 -11.00
C PRO A 923 -12.65 -3.34 -11.53
N VAL A 924 -11.84 -3.77 -12.49
CA VAL A 924 -11.72 -5.17 -12.93
C VAL A 924 -10.26 -5.56 -12.81
N SER A 925 -9.98 -6.48 -11.88
CA SER A 925 -8.65 -7.06 -11.64
C SER A 925 -8.52 -8.41 -12.34
N PHE A 926 -7.36 -8.66 -12.93
CA PHE A 926 -6.91 -9.99 -13.35
C PHE A 926 -5.64 -10.34 -12.56
N SER A 927 -5.70 -11.37 -11.72
CA SER A 927 -4.63 -11.75 -10.78
C SER A 927 -3.98 -13.10 -11.14
N GLY A 928 -2.74 -13.33 -10.72
CA GLY A 928 -1.99 -14.54 -11.07
C GLY A 928 -1.31 -14.50 -12.45
N LEU A 929 -1.11 -13.31 -13.03
CA LEU A 929 -0.45 -13.14 -14.32
C LEU A 929 1.07 -13.39 -14.17
N VAL A 930 1.68 -14.05 -15.15
CA VAL A 930 3.12 -14.42 -15.12
C VAL A 930 4.09 -13.28 -15.45
N ARG A 931 3.58 -12.10 -15.82
CA ARG A 931 4.35 -10.90 -16.22
C ARG A 931 3.47 -9.66 -16.18
N HIS A 932 4.06 -8.47 -16.06
CA HIS A 932 3.31 -7.20 -16.06
C HIS A 932 2.97 -6.68 -17.47
N ASP A 933 3.73 -7.08 -18.49
CA ASP A 933 3.81 -6.42 -19.80
C ASP A 933 3.05 -7.11 -20.94
N GLY A 934 2.62 -6.30 -21.92
CA GLY A 934 2.00 -6.78 -23.17
C GLY A 934 0.54 -7.25 -23.04
N TRP A 935 -0.12 -6.98 -21.91
CA TRP A 935 -1.53 -7.34 -21.68
C TRP A 935 -2.49 -6.24 -22.14
N LYS A 936 -3.42 -6.60 -23.03
CA LYS A 936 -4.43 -5.72 -23.62
C LYS A 936 -5.82 -6.10 -23.13
N LEU A 937 -6.50 -5.16 -22.50
CA LEU A 937 -7.93 -5.29 -22.18
C LEU A 937 -8.73 -5.01 -23.47
N GLU A 938 -9.64 -5.90 -23.81
CA GLU A 938 -10.54 -5.75 -24.95
C GLU A 938 -12.01 -5.80 -24.51
N ARG A 939 -12.86 -5.05 -25.22
CA ARG A 939 -14.32 -5.09 -25.10
C ARG A 939 -14.92 -5.60 -26.40
N ARG A 940 -16.05 -6.30 -26.32
CA ARG A 940 -16.78 -6.75 -27.50
C ARG A 940 -17.73 -5.65 -28.04
N THR A 941 -17.59 -5.31 -29.32
CA THR A 941 -18.41 -4.30 -30.01
C THR A 941 -18.91 -4.86 -31.35
N ASP A 942 -20.22 -4.76 -31.61
CA ASP A 942 -20.90 -5.24 -32.84
C ASP A 942 -20.64 -6.72 -33.26
N GLY A 943 -19.96 -7.50 -32.42
CA GLY A 943 -19.64 -8.92 -32.58
C GLY A 943 -18.14 -9.23 -32.52
N ASP A 944 -17.31 -8.25 -32.88
CA ASP A 944 -15.85 -8.30 -32.90
C ASP A 944 -15.26 -7.82 -31.55
N TRP A 945 -13.96 -8.03 -31.34
CA TRP A 945 -13.22 -7.56 -30.17
C TRP A 945 -12.41 -6.30 -30.51
N GLU A 946 -12.49 -5.29 -29.66
CA GLU A 946 -11.78 -4.02 -29.80
C GLU A 946 -10.96 -3.74 -28.53
N THR A 947 -9.69 -3.35 -28.70
CA THR A 947 -8.84 -2.93 -27.58
C THR A 947 -9.40 -1.69 -26.89
N VAL A 948 -9.57 -1.77 -25.57
CA VAL A 948 -9.91 -0.61 -24.74
C VAL A 948 -8.65 0.23 -24.57
N ASP A 949 -8.75 1.52 -24.82
CA ASP A 949 -7.70 2.50 -24.54
C ASP A 949 -8.35 3.73 -23.89
N GLN A 950 -7.84 4.10 -22.71
CA GLN A 950 -8.22 5.30 -21.96
C GLN A 950 -6.98 6.16 -21.68
N SER A 951 -5.86 5.92 -22.37
CA SER A 951 -4.59 6.60 -22.11
C SER A 951 -4.64 8.10 -22.42
N SER A 952 -3.89 8.88 -21.64
CA SER A 952 -3.67 10.29 -21.92
C SER A 952 -2.45 10.48 -22.84
N SER A 953 -2.08 11.74 -23.09
CA SER A 953 -0.81 12.07 -23.75
C SER A 953 0.45 11.53 -23.05
N ALA A 954 0.36 11.01 -21.82
CA ALA A 954 1.47 10.35 -21.14
C ALA A 954 1.69 8.89 -21.60
N GLY A 955 0.66 8.23 -22.16
CA GLY A 955 0.67 6.84 -22.61
C GLY A 955 0.70 5.84 -21.45
N ASN A 956 0.04 4.68 -21.61
CA ASN A 956 0.06 3.55 -20.66
C ASN A 956 -0.21 3.96 -19.20
N ASP A 957 -1.16 4.88 -19.01
CA ASP A 957 -1.41 5.63 -17.77
C ASP A 957 -2.86 5.52 -17.30
N TRP A 958 -3.53 4.38 -17.53
CA TRP A 958 -4.95 4.17 -17.18
C TRP A 958 -5.27 2.85 -16.45
N TRP A 959 -4.27 1.98 -16.25
CA TRP A 959 -4.35 0.78 -15.41
C TRP A 959 -3.24 0.78 -14.36
N GLN A 960 -3.36 -0.10 -13.36
CA GLN A 960 -2.33 -0.34 -12.35
C GLN A 960 -1.86 -1.79 -12.41
N ALA A 961 -0.62 -2.03 -11.98
CA ALA A 961 -0.09 -3.35 -11.69
C ALA A 961 0.30 -3.43 -10.21
N ASN A 962 0.19 -4.62 -9.62
CA ASN A 962 0.75 -4.95 -8.31
C ASN A 962 1.46 -6.31 -8.42
N HIS A 963 2.68 -6.43 -7.92
CA HIS A 963 3.42 -7.70 -7.81
C HIS A 963 3.15 -8.34 -6.45
N ASP A 964 2.72 -9.60 -6.43
CA ASP A 964 2.68 -10.42 -5.22
C ASP A 964 3.97 -11.26 -5.10
N PRO A 965 4.84 -10.96 -4.11
CA PRO A 965 6.07 -11.70 -3.89
C PRO A 965 5.87 -13.03 -3.13
N ALA A 966 4.63 -13.45 -2.84
CA ALA A 966 4.35 -14.78 -2.29
C ALA A 966 4.06 -15.81 -3.40
N SER A 967 3.36 -15.43 -4.46
CA SER A 967 3.12 -16.23 -5.67
C SER A 967 4.10 -15.97 -6.82
N ASP A 968 4.87 -14.87 -6.75
CA ASP A 968 5.69 -14.32 -7.84
C ASP A 968 4.87 -14.04 -9.12
N SER A 969 3.72 -13.38 -8.93
CA SER A 969 2.76 -13.07 -9.98
C SER A 969 2.27 -11.62 -9.92
N TRP A 970 1.59 -11.18 -10.98
CA TRP A 970 1.06 -9.83 -11.12
C TRP A 970 -0.47 -9.81 -11.11
N THR A 971 -1.02 -8.75 -10.53
CA THR A 971 -2.42 -8.35 -10.67
C THR A 971 -2.50 -7.05 -11.45
N LEU A 972 -3.16 -7.07 -12.61
CA LEU A 972 -3.49 -5.86 -13.38
C LEU A 972 -4.93 -5.44 -13.08
N THR A 973 -5.14 -4.19 -12.65
CA THR A 973 -6.47 -3.64 -12.38
C THR A 973 -6.78 -2.45 -13.31
N TYR A 974 -7.92 -2.55 -13.99
CA TYR A 974 -8.43 -1.54 -14.92
C TYR A 974 -9.68 -0.88 -14.33
N SER A 975 -9.83 0.44 -14.49
CA SER A 975 -11.12 1.11 -14.28
C SER A 975 -11.92 1.07 -15.58
N VAL A 976 -13.09 0.42 -15.57
CA VAL A 976 -13.96 0.28 -16.74
C VAL A 976 -15.32 0.95 -16.53
N PRO A 977 -15.89 1.65 -17.52
CA PRO A 977 -17.23 2.21 -17.41
C PRO A 977 -18.27 1.09 -17.47
N VAL A 978 -19.28 1.15 -16.60
CA VAL A 978 -20.33 0.13 -16.45
C VAL A 978 -21.74 0.67 -16.72
N GLY A 979 -22.61 -0.23 -17.16
CA GLY A 979 -23.98 0.06 -17.58
C GLY A 979 -24.40 -0.85 -18.74
N GLY A 980 -25.60 -1.43 -18.66
CA GLY A 980 -26.06 -2.45 -19.61
C GLY A 980 -25.37 -3.80 -19.35
N THR A 981 -25.03 -4.52 -20.43
CA THR A 981 -24.25 -5.76 -20.40
C THR A 981 -23.07 -5.62 -21.36
N GLN A 982 -21.88 -6.03 -20.93
CA GLN A 982 -20.64 -5.99 -21.72
C GLN A 982 -19.86 -7.29 -21.57
N GLU A 983 -19.19 -7.69 -22.65
CA GLU A 983 -18.18 -8.75 -22.66
C GLU A 983 -16.80 -8.09 -22.67
N LEU A 984 -15.92 -8.50 -21.74
CA LEU A 984 -14.55 -8.02 -21.58
C LEU A 984 -13.59 -9.22 -21.58
N ARG A 985 -12.37 -9.03 -22.09
CA ARG A 985 -11.29 -10.02 -21.96
C ARG A 985 -9.93 -9.38 -21.78
N LEU A 986 -9.00 -10.10 -21.15
CA LEU A 986 -7.59 -9.75 -21.08
C LEU A 986 -6.79 -10.73 -21.94
N VAL A 987 -6.17 -10.22 -23.01
CA VAL A 987 -5.33 -11.00 -23.93
C VAL A 987 -3.89 -10.51 -23.87
N TRP A 988 -2.95 -11.41 -24.11
CA TRP A 988 -1.54 -11.05 -24.24
C TRP A 988 -1.17 -10.91 -25.72
N ASP A 989 -0.53 -9.80 -26.09
CA ASP A 989 -0.12 -9.52 -27.47
C ASP A 989 1.16 -8.64 -27.49
N PRO A 990 2.33 -9.22 -27.82
CA PRO A 990 3.65 -8.57 -27.70
C PRO A 990 4.01 -7.59 -28.84
N SER A 991 3.00 -6.98 -29.49
CA SER A 991 3.13 -6.21 -30.75
C SER A 991 3.75 -4.81 -30.64
#